data_AF-A0A7J4KE58-F1
#
_entry.id   AF-A0A7J4KE58-F1
#
_cell.length_a   1.000
_cell.length_b   1.000
_cell.length_c   1.000
_cell.angle_alpha   90.00
_cell.angle_beta   90.00
_cell.angle_gamma   90.00
#
_symmetry.space_group_name_H-M   'P 1'
#
loop_
_entity.id
_entity.type
_entity.pdbx_description
1 polymer ?
#
loop_
_entity_poly.entity_id
_entity_poly.type
_entity_poly.pdbx_seq_one_letter_code
_entity_poly.pdbx_strand_id
1 'polypeptide(L)'
;MKRKKVIVFFLLVLLVGSGINGLSNAVQFEQIPSDNNDDAGYKKDAGNDQNRALMIYPGELIDNSHGRGRTGALSSTDLNDWFFFSVCQGQEIHITVTPPVGFDIRLSLWTTTQIMVAFSNASGSTPETIIYNASYSGFWFMQVTYISGDGTGQYIIDLYLQGQNDGDSGTDAPNNYNDALLITPGTYFGYLDMNDPYDWYTFQVATGEWIHPLLKMKSYAYLTDFDLQLYDPNGTLVYEGNKYYDDNFTYPASVTGHWGIRVDIFPGWVDCPHPTNWSYYSYGSGAYNLTIKLETSGVSPPGPVPQPDITPIAKTYKIKNDAQSTKDDFAYLAAIPACNYLDDGQRYLAPIIYTNDTTPTAYYDDNTSFGTVDDTTQYLVDDWNTYLSLFSRTPEQYTLATDPVQAAADIAQKEWVSSLTAVVAVDGSGFEDTVKTVLKRTSLLRHQTKVEEFNANSPKIRNFDGSYEYPLILGPKWCALNVSMFGTGAATPSIHAIYPFYMMMAQDWWPCPYDGQGPKTDMYYPITRMGLWAAGFDILQTSWTMRITKYAGARYQFRITDEDSSIYAKLTTNQPSDLLVFLIDPQGYLKAPDIPNWNGPVNPIHIWNGLENPSYNPWRTWHPALHTEYTAEILHPETGIWTAIVVPREANGSIVRYTLSVDVKTVNPDRADASISAANAAVIASLNHFPLLYVNQDSVPAATASAFNALGVTKVIFVERGEIGANVRSKLPTIDKDLKTMQEIVDEIKNHPASENYITITSLKTGAGFFAPAAMIAAYHGSPILRIEEASGNPAAVADRIHTWRLWAGDYYHGGRDLGSLPKANGPLQITKLELFVQLMKVFLGKETVLPPFGLDADRDWNEEIYQSMKWYIKSLWLDKEGQEGYCFVAPRSDIPAELHSTMMGNNSYAGDIPGLTPAYSSALVVRDLLYPALIWANPGRTITTSQIINYRDSASWWPTGANGFTSRVMKDIFQSHLRTYDGHCLWDASLQRMNQGASVLVYIGHSTGGSGLSEQYLQTNYSNYPEQIWWDGWRGYMYDNWKTPRDNGVVWYNPEPPMLYDFIHYKWVDQQLQNLRSNAIFYASTHTGDNDGPLVYLDHGAVCWVGNEGTGYNNLLEEQNELLMDDLLIKGDRIGPALSRYIWFYTRDYTTGDPNSMYSENTLNTNFHPNIYGDPDLLIYSPEWTIPVPLER
;
A
#
# COMPACT_ATOMS: atom_id res chain seq x y z
N MET A 1 -63.78 -12.85 27.60
CA MET A 1 -64.52 -11.70 27.03
C MET A 1 -63.57 -10.94 26.13
N LYS A 2 -63.66 -11.17 24.81
CA LYS A 2 -64.24 -10.27 23.80
C LYS A 2 -63.24 -9.18 23.38
N ARG A 3 -62.50 -9.39 22.27
CA ARG A 3 -62.88 -9.11 20.86
C ARG A 3 -62.80 -7.60 20.56
N LYS A 4 -62.30 -7.08 19.43
CA LYS A 4 -61.57 -7.56 18.23
C LYS A 4 -61.61 -6.35 17.25
N LYS A 5 -60.68 -6.29 16.30
CA LYS A 5 -60.80 -5.72 14.92
C LYS A 5 -60.58 -4.18 14.77
N VAL A 6 -59.88 -3.62 13.75
CA VAL A 6 -59.56 -4.06 12.35
C VAL A 6 -58.57 -3.04 11.70
N ILE A 7 -57.46 -3.49 11.04
CA ILE A 7 -57.06 -3.32 9.60
C ILE A 7 -56.45 -1.94 9.21
N VAL A 8 -55.36 -1.71 8.45
CA VAL A 8 -54.37 -2.41 7.58
C VAL A 8 -53.32 -1.29 7.19
N PHE A 9 -51.99 -1.42 7.07
CA PHE A 9 -51.13 -2.20 6.16
C PHE A 9 -49.67 -2.11 6.72
N PHE A 10 -49.06 -3.23 7.11
CA PHE A 10 -47.65 -3.37 7.48
C PHE A 10 -47.25 -4.80 7.12
N LEU A 11 -46.81 -5.03 5.89
CA LEU A 11 -46.19 -6.27 5.41
C LEU A 11 -45.61 -6.04 3.99
N LEU A 12 -44.32 -5.69 3.88
CA LEU A 12 -43.43 -6.06 2.75
C LEU A 12 -41.96 -5.62 3.03
N VAL A 13 -41.26 -6.25 3.99
CA VAL A 13 -39.78 -6.10 4.16
C VAL A 13 -39.12 -7.46 4.46
N LEU A 14 -39.66 -8.56 3.93
CA LEU A 14 -39.04 -9.89 4.07
C LEU A 14 -39.46 -10.74 2.88
N LEU A 15 -38.68 -10.65 1.80
CA LEU A 15 -38.46 -11.61 0.69
C LEU A 15 -37.93 -10.85 -0.52
N VAL A 16 -36.78 -11.34 -1.06
CA VAL A 16 -35.91 -10.86 -2.17
C VAL A 16 -34.64 -10.24 -1.57
N GLY A 17 -33.47 -10.90 -1.46
CA GLY A 17 -32.94 -12.02 -2.24
C GLY A 17 -32.28 -11.48 -3.51
N SER A 18 -30.93 -11.52 -3.55
CA SER A 18 -30.01 -11.17 -4.67
C SER A 18 -29.69 -9.68 -4.94
N GLY A 19 -28.39 -9.39 -5.03
CA GLY A 19 -27.82 -8.17 -5.61
C GLY A 19 -27.39 -7.09 -4.61
N ILE A 20 -26.13 -7.08 -4.21
CA ILE A 20 -25.50 -5.87 -3.67
C ILE A 20 -25.17 -4.98 -4.88
N ASN A 21 -26.20 -4.33 -5.42
CA ASN A 21 -26.05 -3.13 -6.25
C ASN A 21 -26.19 -1.94 -5.30
N GLY A 22 -25.05 -1.50 -4.79
CA GLY A 22 -24.94 -0.49 -3.74
C GLY A 22 -24.52 0.89 -4.23
N LEU A 23 -24.79 1.30 -5.46
CA LEU A 23 -24.68 2.71 -5.90
C LEU A 23 -25.69 3.02 -7.01
N SER A 24 -26.95 3.27 -6.66
CA SER A 24 -27.87 3.97 -7.56
C SER A 24 -28.91 4.74 -6.76
N ASN A 25 -28.51 5.88 -6.20
CA ASN A 25 -29.42 6.98 -5.92
C ASN A 25 -28.68 8.30 -6.15
N ALA A 26 -28.15 8.46 -7.36
CA ALA A 26 -28.03 9.79 -7.96
C ALA A 26 -29.35 10.05 -8.68
N VAL A 27 -30.14 10.99 -8.18
CA VAL A 27 -31.15 11.63 -9.03
C VAL A 27 -30.37 12.51 -9.99
N GLN A 28 -30.07 12.02 -11.19
CA GLN A 28 -29.99 12.84 -12.40
C GLN A 28 -30.52 12.04 -13.58
N PHE A 29 -31.48 12.63 -14.29
CA PHE A 29 -31.81 12.22 -15.65
C PHE A 29 -30.60 12.55 -16.53
N GLU A 30 -29.60 11.65 -16.60
CA GLU A 30 -28.60 11.73 -17.66
C GLU A 30 -29.19 11.07 -18.92
N GLN A 31 -29.38 11.89 -19.95
CA GLN A 31 -29.64 11.44 -21.32
C GLN A 31 -28.51 10.50 -21.74
N ILE A 32 -28.85 9.38 -22.35
CA ILE A 32 -27.87 8.51 -23.01
C ILE A 32 -27.11 9.37 -24.04
N PRO A 33 -25.77 9.38 -24.03
CA PRO A 33 -24.99 10.07 -25.04
C PRO A 33 -25.47 9.68 -26.44
N SER A 34 -25.67 10.65 -27.31
CA SER A 34 -26.12 10.38 -28.68
C SER A 34 -25.31 11.20 -29.67
N ASP A 35 -24.71 10.55 -30.66
CA ASP A 35 -23.96 11.23 -31.72
C ASP A 35 -24.80 12.21 -32.56
N ASN A 36 -26.14 12.09 -32.49
CA ASN A 36 -27.05 12.94 -33.26
C ASN A 36 -27.25 14.33 -32.65
N ASN A 37 -26.93 14.51 -31.36
CA ASN A 37 -27.04 15.76 -30.61
C ASN A 37 -25.70 16.03 -29.87
N ASP A 38 -24.61 16.16 -30.62
CA ASP A 38 -23.28 16.43 -30.07
C ASP A 38 -22.98 17.94 -30.05
N ASP A 39 -23.43 18.60 -28.97
CA ASP A 39 -23.24 20.03 -28.81
C ASP A 39 -21.96 20.32 -28.02
N ALA A 40 -21.07 21.09 -28.63
CA ALA A 40 -19.76 21.47 -28.09
C ALA A 40 -18.92 20.29 -27.56
N GLY A 41 -19.05 19.11 -28.16
CA GLY A 41 -18.28 17.91 -27.82
C GLY A 41 -18.80 17.14 -26.59
N TYR A 42 -19.96 17.50 -26.04
CA TYR A 42 -20.54 16.85 -24.86
C TYR A 42 -21.34 15.57 -25.16
N LYS A 43 -21.56 15.22 -26.44
CA LYS A 43 -22.39 14.06 -26.85
C LYS A 43 -23.81 14.08 -26.29
N LYS A 44 -24.32 15.27 -25.97
CA LYS A 44 -25.70 15.52 -25.53
C LYS A 44 -26.15 16.91 -25.97
N ASP A 45 -27.47 17.08 -25.97
CA ASP A 45 -28.16 18.35 -26.22
C ASP A 45 -27.72 19.43 -25.19
N ALA A 46 -27.44 20.63 -25.68
CA ALA A 46 -27.12 21.82 -24.91
C ALA A 46 -28.28 22.33 -24.05
N GLY A 47 -29.48 21.82 -24.31
CA GLY A 47 -30.67 22.01 -23.51
C GLY A 47 -31.39 23.30 -23.85
N ASN A 48 -32.71 23.25 -23.70
CA ASN A 48 -33.61 24.31 -24.15
C ASN A 48 -33.77 25.50 -23.17
N ASP A 49 -32.98 25.58 -22.10
CA ASP A 49 -33.00 26.68 -21.14
C ASP A 49 -31.64 26.95 -20.47
N GLN A 50 -31.48 28.18 -19.98
CA GLN A 50 -30.23 28.68 -19.42
C GLN A 50 -29.70 27.87 -18.21
N ASN A 51 -30.56 27.22 -17.41
CA ASN A 51 -30.11 26.45 -16.25
C ASN A 51 -29.48 25.10 -16.63
N ARG A 52 -29.69 24.66 -17.87
CA ARG A 52 -29.12 23.42 -18.42
C ARG A 52 -28.01 23.68 -19.43
N ALA A 53 -27.62 24.94 -19.61
CA ALA A 53 -26.63 25.36 -20.57
C ALA A 53 -25.30 24.59 -20.41
N LEU A 54 -24.67 24.26 -21.54
CA LEU A 54 -23.36 23.60 -21.54
C LEU A 54 -22.23 24.61 -21.61
N MET A 55 -21.10 24.31 -20.96
CA MET A 55 -19.99 25.24 -20.94
C MET A 55 -19.16 25.14 -22.23
N ILE A 56 -18.76 26.26 -22.80
CA ILE A 56 -17.68 26.30 -23.79
C ILE A 56 -16.47 26.94 -23.10
N TYR A 57 -15.28 26.46 -23.44
CA TYR A 57 -14.00 26.98 -22.94
C TYR A 57 -13.26 27.73 -24.06
N PRO A 58 -13.51 29.05 -24.24
CA PRO A 58 -12.70 29.88 -25.14
C PRO A 58 -11.24 29.89 -24.68
N GLY A 59 -10.31 29.95 -25.62
CA GLY A 59 -8.88 29.97 -25.30
C GLY A 59 -8.27 28.60 -24.97
N GLU A 60 -9.05 27.52 -24.99
CA GLU A 60 -8.54 26.14 -24.93
C GLU A 60 -8.38 25.51 -26.32
N LEU A 61 -7.65 24.39 -26.37
CA LEU A 61 -7.51 23.57 -27.57
C LEU A 61 -8.87 23.24 -28.19
N ILE A 62 -8.97 23.28 -29.52
CA ILE A 62 -10.17 22.85 -30.24
C ILE A 62 -10.03 21.36 -30.57
N ASP A 63 -10.85 20.53 -29.94
CA ASP A 63 -11.00 19.09 -30.21
C ASP A 63 -12.43 18.62 -29.91
N ASN A 64 -12.71 17.31 -29.94
CA ASN A 64 -14.07 16.79 -29.73
C ASN A 64 -14.39 16.42 -28.27
N SER A 65 -13.65 16.94 -27.30
CA SER A 65 -13.94 16.74 -25.87
C SER A 65 -14.86 17.83 -25.31
N HIS A 66 -15.32 17.62 -24.08
CA HIS A 66 -16.28 18.47 -23.37
C HIS A 66 -15.93 19.97 -23.39
N GLY A 67 -16.77 20.77 -24.07
CA GLY A 67 -16.67 22.23 -24.14
C GLY A 67 -15.56 22.74 -25.07
N ARG A 68 -14.80 21.83 -25.70
CA ARG A 68 -13.77 22.11 -26.70
C ARG A 68 -14.25 21.86 -28.14
N GLY A 69 -15.41 21.20 -28.28
CA GLY A 69 -16.12 21.09 -29.55
C GLY A 69 -16.65 22.42 -30.07
N ARG A 70 -16.84 22.49 -31.39
CA ARG A 70 -17.23 23.71 -32.13
C ARG A 70 -18.43 23.49 -33.04
N THR A 71 -19.25 22.50 -32.74
CA THR A 71 -20.46 22.15 -33.47
C THR A 71 -21.64 22.04 -32.52
N GLY A 72 -22.86 22.15 -33.06
CA GLY A 72 -24.08 21.77 -32.36
C GLY A 72 -25.21 21.46 -33.34
N ALA A 73 -26.32 20.94 -32.83
CA ALA A 73 -27.38 20.33 -33.65
C ALA A 73 -28.77 20.80 -33.24
N LEU A 74 -29.50 21.43 -34.16
CA LEU A 74 -30.88 21.89 -33.92
C LEU A 74 -31.89 21.27 -34.88
N SER A 75 -33.17 21.26 -34.48
CA SER A 75 -34.27 20.75 -35.31
C SER A 75 -35.61 21.39 -34.94
N SER A 76 -36.67 21.06 -35.69
CA SER A 76 -38.03 21.51 -35.31
C SER A 76 -38.54 20.98 -33.95
N THR A 77 -37.86 19.99 -33.36
CA THR A 77 -38.16 19.45 -32.03
C THR A 77 -37.14 19.83 -30.97
N ASP A 78 -36.03 20.42 -31.38
CA ASP A 78 -34.96 20.91 -30.52
C ASP A 78 -34.67 22.37 -30.88
N LEU A 79 -35.32 23.27 -30.14
CA LEU A 79 -35.53 24.63 -30.60
C LEU A 79 -34.44 25.59 -30.15
N ASN A 80 -33.73 25.27 -29.07
CA ASN A 80 -32.76 26.15 -28.47
C ASN A 80 -31.61 25.35 -27.87
N ASP A 81 -30.41 25.80 -28.18
CA ASP A 81 -29.19 25.35 -27.55
C ASP A 81 -28.63 26.49 -26.73
N TRP A 82 -28.45 26.23 -25.44
CA TRP A 82 -27.87 27.19 -24.51
C TRP A 82 -26.45 26.80 -24.15
N PHE A 83 -25.53 27.74 -24.31
CA PHE A 83 -24.14 27.60 -23.87
C PHE A 83 -23.77 28.71 -22.90
N PHE A 84 -22.77 28.48 -22.08
CA PHE A 84 -22.16 29.53 -21.26
C PHE A 84 -20.64 29.45 -21.28
N PHE A 85 -19.98 30.56 -21.01
CA PHE A 85 -18.52 30.64 -21.00
C PHE A 85 -18.06 31.75 -20.05
N SER A 86 -16.81 31.67 -19.62
CA SER A 86 -16.19 32.67 -18.74
C SER A 86 -15.59 33.82 -19.54
N VAL A 87 -15.71 35.04 -19.03
CA VAL A 87 -15.16 36.26 -19.64
C VAL A 87 -14.69 37.22 -18.53
N CYS A 88 -13.60 37.94 -18.75
CA CYS A 88 -13.17 39.06 -17.92
C CYS A 88 -13.77 40.39 -18.42
N GLN A 89 -14.12 41.29 -17.51
CA GLN A 89 -14.63 42.61 -17.84
C GLN A 89 -13.67 43.36 -18.77
N GLY A 90 -14.20 43.92 -19.85
CA GLY A 90 -13.42 44.66 -20.84
C GLY A 90 -12.92 43.82 -22.02
N GLN A 91 -13.02 42.49 -21.96
CA GLN A 91 -12.77 41.65 -23.14
C GLN A 91 -13.92 41.79 -24.17
N GLU A 92 -13.57 41.72 -25.44
CA GLU A 92 -14.54 41.60 -26.53
C GLU A 92 -14.91 40.13 -26.73
N ILE A 93 -16.21 39.86 -26.67
CA ILE A 93 -16.81 38.55 -26.97
C ILE A 93 -17.09 38.50 -28.47
N HIS A 94 -16.41 37.60 -29.19
CA HIS A 94 -16.62 37.38 -30.63
C HIS A 94 -17.28 36.02 -30.84
N ILE A 95 -18.51 36.03 -31.34
CA ILE A 95 -19.26 34.79 -31.64
C ILE A 95 -19.70 34.83 -33.10
N THR A 96 -19.40 33.77 -33.85
CA THR A 96 -20.01 33.50 -35.14
C THR A 96 -20.62 32.09 -35.14
N VAL A 97 -21.90 31.98 -35.49
CA VAL A 97 -22.58 30.70 -35.65
C VAL A 97 -22.99 30.52 -37.11
N THR A 98 -22.45 29.48 -37.75
CA THR A 98 -22.69 29.18 -39.17
C THR A 98 -23.72 28.05 -39.30
N PRO A 99 -24.94 28.33 -39.78
CA PRO A 99 -25.93 27.28 -40.05
C PRO A 99 -25.55 26.43 -41.26
N PRO A 100 -26.02 25.16 -41.32
CA PRO A 100 -25.87 24.35 -42.52
C PRO A 100 -26.77 24.87 -43.66
N VAL A 101 -26.44 24.50 -44.90
CA VAL A 101 -27.23 24.89 -46.08
C VAL A 101 -28.68 24.42 -45.93
N GLY A 102 -29.63 25.34 -46.10
CA GLY A 102 -31.06 25.09 -45.98
C GLY A 102 -31.66 25.34 -44.58
N PHE A 103 -30.82 25.64 -43.57
CA PHE A 103 -31.27 26.02 -42.23
C PHE A 103 -31.19 27.54 -42.02
N ASP A 104 -32.09 28.04 -41.17
CA ASP A 104 -32.18 29.40 -40.65
C ASP A 104 -32.18 29.31 -39.12
N ILE A 105 -31.22 29.98 -38.47
CA ILE A 105 -31.03 30.00 -37.02
C ILE A 105 -30.95 31.45 -36.54
N ARG A 106 -30.97 31.68 -35.23
CA ARG A 106 -30.66 32.99 -34.62
C ARG A 106 -29.68 32.84 -33.49
N LEU A 107 -28.93 33.90 -33.23
CA LEU A 107 -27.96 33.97 -32.14
C LEU A 107 -28.32 35.10 -31.19
N SER A 108 -28.24 34.85 -29.88
CA SER A 108 -28.38 35.89 -28.85
C SER A 108 -27.44 35.68 -27.68
N LEU A 109 -27.05 36.78 -27.03
CA LEU A 109 -26.13 36.83 -25.90
C LEU A 109 -26.85 37.37 -24.65
N TRP A 110 -26.64 36.72 -23.52
CA TRP A 110 -27.39 36.92 -22.28
C TRP A 110 -26.48 36.97 -21.06
N THR A 111 -26.93 37.69 -20.02
CA THR A 111 -26.27 37.72 -18.69
C THR A 111 -26.74 36.56 -17.79
N THR A 112 -26.05 36.34 -16.67
CA THR A 112 -26.47 35.40 -15.60
C THR A 112 -27.87 35.68 -15.04
N THR A 113 -28.34 36.92 -15.13
CA THR A 113 -29.68 37.34 -14.68
C THR A 113 -30.72 37.28 -15.79
N GLN A 114 -30.46 36.52 -16.86
CA GLN A 114 -31.36 36.31 -18.01
C GLN A 114 -31.72 37.61 -18.76
N ILE A 115 -30.78 38.54 -18.87
CA ILE A 115 -30.96 39.77 -19.66
C ILE A 115 -30.25 39.61 -21.00
N MET A 116 -30.99 39.69 -22.12
CA MET A 116 -30.41 39.70 -23.46
C MET A 116 -29.71 41.04 -23.73
N VAL A 117 -28.45 41.00 -24.13
CA VAL A 117 -27.62 42.20 -24.38
C VAL A 117 -27.27 42.40 -25.85
N ALA A 118 -27.30 41.34 -26.66
CA ALA A 118 -27.02 41.38 -28.09
C ALA A 118 -27.75 40.24 -28.81
N PHE A 119 -28.05 40.41 -30.09
CA PHE A 119 -28.63 39.37 -30.95
C PHE A 119 -28.25 39.59 -32.42
N SER A 120 -28.31 38.53 -33.21
CA SER A 120 -28.18 38.53 -34.66
C SER A 120 -29.35 37.73 -35.28
N ASN A 121 -29.81 38.16 -36.45
CA ASN A 121 -30.99 37.60 -37.14
C ASN A 121 -30.82 37.56 -38.68
N ALA A 122 -29.63 37.20 -39.13
CA ALA A 122 -29.32 36.99 -40.53
C ALA A 122 -30.26 35.93 -41.14
N SER A 123 -30.70 36.14 -42.38
CA SER A 123 -31.71 35.27 -42.99
C SER A 123 -31.09 34.04 -43.67
N GLY A 124 -31.73 32.89 -43.48
CA GLY A 124 -31.37 31.65 -44.15
C GLY A 124 -30.02 31.12 -43.66
N SER A 125 -29.25 30.50 -44.55
CA SER A 125 -27.98 29.85 -44.16
C SER A 125 -26.80 30.82 -44.07
N THR A 126 -27.05 32.08 -43.71
CA THR A 126 -26.00 33.10 -43.52
C THR A 126 -25.47 33.00 -42.09
N PRO A 127 -24.15 33.10 -41.85
CA PRO A 127 -23.63 33.12 -40.48
C PRO A 127 -24.22 34.25 -39.63
N GLU A 128 -24.52 33.94 -38.38
CA GLU A 128 -24.93 34.88 -37.35
C GLU A 128 -23.70 35.36 -36.57
N THR A 129 -23.52 36.68 -36.37
CA THR A 129 -22.31 37.22 -35.72
C THR A 129 -22.66 38.24 -34.63
N ILE A 130 -22.02 38.12 -33.46
CA ILE A 130 -22.06 39.07 -32.35
C ILE A 130 -20.63 39.48 -31.98
N ILE A 131 -20.42 40.79 -31.79
CA ILE A 131 -19.24 41.36 -31.14
C ILE A 131 -19.74 42.22 -29.98
N TYR A 132 -19.30 41.94 -28.76
CA TYR A 132 -19.79 42.62 -27.56
C TYR A 132 -18.71 42.81 -26.51
N ASN A 133 -18.56 44.04 -25.97
CA ASN A 133 -17.65 44.32 -24.87
C ASN A 133 -18.27 43.88 -23.53
N ALA A 134 -17.65 42.91 -22.85
CA ALA A 134 -18.14 42.37 -21.59
C ALA A 134 -18.20 43.46 -20.50
N SER A 135 -19.38 43.63 -19.89
CA SER A 135 -19.62 44.66 -18.88
C SER A 135 -19.32 44.23 -17.44
N TYR A 136 -19.03 42.95 -17.22
CA TYR A 136 -18.63 42.38 -15.94
C TYR A 136 -17.86 41.07 -16.15
N SER A 137 -17.04 40.70 -15.17
CA SER A 137 -16.30 39.42 -15.16
C SER A 137 -17.16 38.28 -14.62
N GLY A 138 -17.12 37.13 -15.29
CA GLY A 138 -17.83 35.90 -14.91
C GLY A 138 -18.54 35.27 -16.10
N PHE A 139 -19.66 34.59 -15.83
CA PHE A 139 -20.35 33.80 -16.85
C PHE A 139 -21.24 34.66 -17.77
N TRP A 140 -21.15 34.38 -19.06
CA TRP A 140 -22.01 34.90 -20.13
C TRP A 140 -22.66 33.73 -20.86
N PHE A 141 -23.86 33.94 -21.41
CA PHE A 141 -24.67 32.87 -22.00
C PHE A 141 -25.00 33.17 -23.46
N MET A 142 -24.74 32.19 -24.32
CA MET A 142 -25.12 32.20 -25.73
C MET A 142 -26.35 31.31 -25.93
N GLN A 143 -27.30 31.78 -26.72
CA GLN A 143 -28.45 30.99 -27.17
C GLN A 143 -28.46 30.93 -28.69
N VAL A 144 -28.50 29.72 -29.24
CA VAL A 144 -28.74 29.45 -30.65
C VAL A 144 -30.18 28.93 -30.81
N THR A 145 -30.99 29.57 -31.66
CA THR A 145 -32.41 29.24 -31.81
C THR A 145 -32.72 28.77 -33.23
N TYR A 146 -33.41 27.63 -33.35
CA TYR A 146 -33.94 27.15 -34.62
C TYR A 146 -35.08 28.03 -35.13
N ILE A 147 -35.04 28.44 -36.40
CA ILE A 147 -36.13 29.17 -37.07
C ILE A 147 -36.80 28.33 -38.15
N SER A 148 -36.02 27.77 -39.09
CA SER A 148 -36.54 26.89 -40.15
C SER A 148 -35.45 26.00 -40.75
N GLY A 149 -35.85 24.85 -41.29
CA GLY A 149 -34.96 23.85 -41.89
C GLY A 149 -35.61 22.47 -41.88
N ASP A 150 -35.20 21.56 -42.76
CA ASP A 150 -35.72 20.19 -42.79
C ASP A 150 -34.72 19.22 -42.13
N GLY A 151 -35.18 18.44 -41.15
CA GLY A 151 -34.35 17.47 -40.42
C GLY A 151 -33.58 18.07 -39.25
N THR A 152 -32.42 17.48 -38.93
CA THR A 152 -31.47 17.98 -37.93
C THR A 152 -30.34 18.71 -38.64
N GLY A 153 -30.08 19.96 -38.25
CA GLY A 153 -29.06 20.81 -38.84
C GLY A 153 -27.87 20.98 -37.91
N GLN A 154 -26.70 20.55 -38.37
CA GLN A 154 -25.43 20.74 -37.68
C GLN A 154 -24.86 22.13 -38.00
N TYR A 155 -24.78 23.01 -37.01
CA TYR A 155 -24.16 24.34 -37.12
C TYR A 155 -22.75 24.32 -36.53
N ILE A 156 -21.93 25.29 -36.93
CA ILE A 156 -20.56 25.48 -36.45
C ILE A 156 -20.51 26.74 -35.58
N ILE A 157 -19.82 26.67 -34.45
CA ILE A 157 -19.58 27.76 -33.51
C ILE A 157 -18.11 28.19 -33.63
N ASP A 158 -17.87 29.47 -33.88
CA ASP A 158 -16.58 30.11 -33.71
C ASP A 158 -16.71 31.14 -32.57
N LEU A 159 -16.11 30.83 -31.42
CA LEU A 159 -16.13 31.67 -30.22
C LEU A 159 -14.71 31.88 -29.73
N TYR A 160 -14.29 33.14 -29.66
CA TYR A 160 -13.03 33.55 -29.05
C TYR A 160 -13.21 34.88 -28.31
N LEU A 161 -12.26 35.17 -27.42
CA LEU A 161 -12.21 36.42 -26.68
C LEU A 161 -11.04 37.24 -27.20
N GLN A 162 -11.21 38.56 -27.25
CA GLN A 162 -10.16 39.47 -27.70
C GLN A 162 -9.94 40.57 -26.65
N GLY A 163 -8.67 40.88 -26.40
CA GLY A 163 -8.27 41.83 -25.36
C GLY A 163 -8.28 41.21 -23.97
N GLN A 164 -7.66 41.92 -23.03
CA GLN A 164 -7.54 41.59 -21.61
C GLN A 164 -7.50 42.89 -20.80
N ASN A 165 -7.81 42.78 -19.51
CA ASN A 165 -7.82 43.90 -18.58
C ASN A 165 -7.33 43.43 -17.21
N ASP A 166 -6.24 42.69 -17.21
CA ASP A 166 -5.75 42.02 -16.01
C ASP A 166 -5.16 43.07 -15.09
N GLY A 167 -5.52 43.02 -13.80
CA GLY A 167 -5.14 44.06 -12.84
C GLY A 167 -5.72 45.45 -13.14
N ASP A 168 -6.82 45.55 -13.90
CA ASP A 168 -7.39 46.82 -14.41
C ASP A 168 -6.39 47.64 -15.28
N SER A 169 -5.44 46.98 -15.92
CA SER A 169 -4.38 47.62 -16.71
C SER A 169 -4.81 48.03 -18.14
N GLY A 170 -5.92 47.48 -18.63
CA GLY A 170 -6.33 47.55 -20.04
C GLY A 170 -5.49 46.68 -20.98
N THR A 171 -4.63 45.82 -20.44
CA THR A 171 -3.81 44.86 -21.17
C THR A 171 -3.75 43.51 -20.44
N ASP A 172 -3.08 42.55 -21.06
CA ASP A 172 -2.65 41.28 -20.48
C ASP A 172 -1.61 41.50 -19.35
N ALA A 173 -1.63 40.68 -18.29
CA ALA A 173 -0.56 40.69 -17.31
C ALA A 173 0.62 39.82 -17.82
N PRO A 174 1.88 40.20 -17.58
CA PRO A 174 2.97 39.48 -18.26
C PRO A 174 3.18 38.06 -17.76
N ASN A 175 3.55 37.17 -18.68
CA ASN A 175 3.86 35.77 -18.43
C ASN A 175 5.23 35.51 -17.74
N ASN A 176 5.94 36.55 -17.30
CA ASN A 176 7.25 36.41 -16.65
C ASN A 176 7.47 37.38 -15.47
N TYR A 177 8.22 36.92 -14.47
CA TYR A 177 8.47 37.64 -13.23
C TYR A 177 9.09 39.04 -13.41
N ASN A 178 10.02 39.21 -14.35
CA ASN A 178 10.75 40.49 -14.50
C ASN A 178 9.86 41.61 -15.04
N ASP A 179 8.81 41.24 -15.77
CA ASP A 179 7.85 42.17 -16.35
C ASP A 179 6.56 42.26 -15.52
N ALA A 180 6.50 41.63 -14.33
CA ALA A 180 5.29 41.54 -13.51
C ALA A 180 4.54 42.87 -13.37
N LEU A 181 3.22 42.82 -13.53
CA LEU A 181 2.35 43.99 -13.50
C LEU A 181 2.29 44.58 -12.08
N LEU A 182 2.74 45.83 -11.94
CA LEU A 182 2.69 46.55 -10.67
C LEU A 182 1.24 46.92 -10.31
N ILE A 183 0.75 46.35 -9.20
CA ILE A 183 -0.58 46.62 -8.63
C ILE A 183 -0.47 47.15 -7.20
N THR A 184 -1.51 47.84 -6.74
CA THR A 184 -1.66 48.17 -5.31
C THR A 184 -2.46 47.08 -4.60
N PRO A 185 -2.34 46.86 -3.28
CA PRO A 185 -3.25 45.98 -2.56
C PRO A 185 -4.73 46.36 -2.83
N GLY A 186 -5.54 45.40 -3.25
CA GLY A 186 -6.85 45.63 -3.84
C GLY A 186 -7.46 44.34 -4.39
N THR A 187 -8.59 44.46 -5.09
CA THR A 187 -9.27 43.35 -5.77
C THR A 187 -9.25 43.60 -7.26
N TYR A 188 -8.78 42.61 -8.01
CA TYR A 188 -8.59 42.66 -9.45
C TYR A 188 -9.18 41.42 -10.10
N PHE A 189 -9.46 41.52 -11.39
CA PHE A 189 -9.80 40.38 -12.22
C PHE A 189 -8.68 40.14 -13.21
N GLY A 190 -8.55 38.90 -13.64
CA GLY A 190 -7.75 38.55 -14.80
C GLY A 190 -8.37 37.38 -15.57
N TYR A 191 -7.74 36.97 -16.65
CA TYR A 191 -8.18 35.85 -17.48
C TYR A 191 -6.97 35.05 -17.95
N LEU A 192 -6.95 33.74 -17.73
CA LEU A 192 -5.91 32.84 -18.25
C LEU A 192 -6.48 31.92 -19.33
N ASP A 193 -5.62 31.49 -20.27
CA ASP A 193 -5.93 30.46 -21.26
C ASP A 193 -4.68 29.68 -21.74
N MET A 194 -4.79 28.91 -22.82
CA MET A 194 -3.67 28.08 -23.29
C MET A 194 -2.48 28.86 -23.88
N ASN A 195 -2.71 30.08 -24.37
CA ASN A 195 -1.68 30.95 -24.92
C ASN A 195 -1.19 31.97 -23.87
N ASP A 196 -1.94 32.12 -22.79
CA ASP A 196 -1.63 32.93 -21.63
C ASP A 196 -1.75 32.08 -20.34
N PRO A 197 -0.74 31.24 -20.06
CA PRO A 197 -0.79 30.31 -18.94
C PRO A 197 -0.46 30.97 -17.59
N TYR A 198 0.12 32.18 -17.56
CA TYR A 198 0.63 32.83 -16.36
C TYR A 198 0.33 34.32 -16.30
N ASP A 199 -0.23 34.75 -15.17
CA ASP A 199 -0.33 36.17 -14.83
C ASP A 199 0.61 36.52 -13.68
N TRP A 200 1.59 37.37 -13.95
CA TRP A 200 2.49 37.89 -12.92
C TRP A 200 2.11 39.29 -12.46
N TYR A 201 1.98 39.42 -11.14
CA TYR A 201 1.73 40.68 -10.44
C TYR A 201 2.85 41.00 -9.45
N THR A 202 3.08 42.28 -9.20
CA THR A 202 3.98 42.73 -8.12
C THR A 202 3.37 43.86 -7.31
N PHE A 203 3.67 43.92 -6.01
CA PHE A 203 3.16 44.94 -5.09
C PHE A 203 4.18 45.20 -3.96
N GLN A 204 4.12 46.40 -3.39
CA GLN A 204 5.03 46.82 -2.34
C GLN A 204 4.53 46.33 -0.97
N VAL A 205 5.44 45.78 -0.16
CA VAL A 205 5.19 45.33 1.22
C VAL A 205 6.31 45.78 2.16
N ALA A 206 5.98 46.13 3.39
CA ALA A 206 6.94 46.40 4.46
C ALA A 206 7.20 45.15 5.31
N THR A 207 8.43 45.02 5.81
CA THR A 207 8.80 43.95 6.75
C THR A 207 7.88 43.96 7.97
N GLY A 208 7.35 42.79 8.32
CA GLY A 208 6.43 42.61 9.45
C GLY A 208 4.95 42.78 9.12
N GLU A 209 4.59 43.19 7.90
CA GLU A 209 3.23 43.09 7.39
C GLU A 209 2.90 41.64 6.99
N TRP A 210 1.61 41.31 6.99
CA TRP A 210 1.11 40.00 6.55
C TRP A 210 0.48 40.11 5.18
N ILE A 211 1.01 39.38 4.21
CA ILE A 211 0.48 39.28 2.85
C ILE A 211 -0.66 38.27 2.88
N HIS A 212 -1.85 38.67 2.42
CA HIS A 212 -3.05 37.83 2.40
C HIS A 212 -3.65 37.85 0.99
N PRO A 213 -3.16 36.98 0.08
CA PRO A 213 -3.77 36.78 -1.22
C PRO A 213 -5.04 35.91 -1.10
N LEU A 214 -6.07 36.29 -1.84
CA LEU A 214 -7.29 35.53 -2.07
C LEU A 214 -7.48 35.36 -3.57
N LEU A 215 -7.43 34.13 -4.06
CA LEU A 215 -7.80 33.80 -5.43
C LEU A 215 -9.20 33.16 -5.41
N LYS A 216 -10.13 33.75 -6.16
CA LYS A 216 -11.46 33.17 -6.36
C LYS A 216 -11.68 32.88 -7.83
N MET A 217 -11.92 31.62 -8.17
CA MET A 217 -12.34 31.23 -9.52
C MET A 217 -13.58 30.35 -9.54
N LYS A 218 -13.99 29.71 -8.45
CA LYS A 218 -15.16 28.80 -8.49
C LYS A 218 -16.42 29.45 -9.07
N SER A 219 -16.57 30.76 -8.88
CA SER A 219 -17.70 31.57 -9.38
C SER A 219 -17.44 32.23 -10.74
N TYR A 220 -16.26 32.05 -11.33
CA TYR A 220 -15.79 32.75 -12.53
C TYR A 220 -15.28 31.79 -13.62
N ALA A 221 -14.60 30.70 -13.26
CA ALA A 221 -14.13 29.66 -14.16
C ALA A 221 -14.62 28.29 -13.65
N TYR A 222 -15.70 27.78 -14.27
CA TYR A 222 -16.32 26.53 -13.85
C TYR A 222 -15.51 25.33 -14.32
N LEU A 223 -15.25 24.37 -13.42
CA LEU A 223 -14.40 23.19 -13.66
C LEU A 223 -12.96 23.51 -14.08
N THR A 224 -12.49 24.76 -14.00
CA THR A 224 -11.10 25.16 -14.21
C THR A 224 -10.44 25.42 -12.87
N ASP A 225 -9.16 25.07 -12.75
CA ASP A 225 -8.36 25.28 -11.54
C ASP A 225 -7.14 26.16 -11.86
N PHE A 226 -6.83 27.11 -10.97
CA PHE A 226 -5.61 27.92 -11.04
C PHE A 226 -4.97 27.96 -9.66
N ASP A 227 -3.65 27.87 -9.61
CA ASP A 227 -2.86 27.92 -8.38
C ASP A 227 -2.28 29.32 -8.16
N LEU A 228 -1.94 29.64 -6.91
CA LEU A 228 -1.36 30.92 -6.53
C LEU A 228 0.02 30.75 -5.91
N GLN A 229 1.02 31.44 -6.44
CA GLN A 229 2.38 31.38 -5.93
C GLN A 229 2.88 32.73 -5.43
N LEU A 230 3.60 32.74 -4.31
CA LEU A 230 4.15 33.93 -3.68
C LEU A 230 5.68 33.93 -3.73
N TYR A 231 6.25 35.00 -4.27
CA TYR A 231 7.68 35.21 -4.43
C TYR A 231 8.17 36.38 -3.59
N ASP A 232 9.30 36.19 -2.92
CA ASP A 232 9.98 37.25 -2.19
C ASP A 232 10.58 38.30 -3.15
N PRO A 233 11.05 39.46 -2.64
CA PRO A 233 11.71 40.48 -3.46
C PRO A 233 13.03 40.07 -4.11
N ASN A 234 13.57 38.88 -3.80
CA ASN A 234 14.73 38.32 -4.48
C ASN A 234 14.33 37.36 -5.62
N GLY A 235 13.02 37.16 -5.85
CA GLY A 235 12.49 36.23 -6.84
C GLY A 235 12.51 34.76 -6.37
N THR A 236 12.57 34.51 -5.07
CA THR A 236 12.49 33.15 -4.50
C THR A 236 11.03 32.81 -4.21
N LEU A 237 10.56 31.66 -4.70
CA LEU A 237 9.27 31.11 -4.31
C LEU A 237 9.29 30.78 -2.82
N VAL A 238 8.34 31.29 -2.05
CA VAL A 238 8.29 31.09 -0.60
C VAL A 238 7.01 30.40 -0.11
N TYR A 239 5.96 30.39 -0.93
CA TYR A 239 4.69 29.73 -0.59
C TYR A 239 3.81 29.53 -1.83
N GLU A 240 2.99 28.49 -1.83
CA GLU A 240 2.01 28.18 -2.87
C GLU A 240 0.64 27.87 -2.22
N GLY A 241 -0.42 28.42 -2.80
CA GLY A 241 -1.79 27.96 -2.62
C GLY A 241 -2.11 26.99 -3.74
N ASN A 242 -2.50 25.77 -3.36
CA ASN A 242 -2.67 24.65 -4.30
C ASN A 242 -4.04 23.97 -4.13
N LYS A 243 -5.02 24.67 -3.53
CA LYS A 243 -6.35 24.10 -3.33
C LYS A 243 -7.10 24.09 -4.64
N TYR A 244 -7.76 22.98 -4.93
CA TYR A 244 -8.62 22.94 -6.10
C TYR A 244 -9.77 23.97 -6.00
N TYR A 245 -9.78 24.93 -6.92
CA TYR A 245 -10.46 26.22 -6.93
C TYR A 245 -9.85 27.28 -6.00
N ASP A 246 -10.65 27.81 -5.07
CA ASP A 246 -10.33 29.08 -4.42
C ASP A 246 -9.15 28.93 -3.44
N ASP A 247 -8.05 29.64 -3.70
CA ASP A 247 -6.91 29.74 -2.82
C ASP A 247 -6.97 30.91 -1.85
N ASN A 248 -6.46 30.66 -0.64
CA ASN A 248 -6.37 31.65 0.42
C ASN A 248 -5.34 31.24 1.47
N PHE A 249 -4.37 32.11 1.73
CA PHE A 249 -3.41 31.96 2.82
C PHE A 249 -2.92 33.32 3.34
N THR A 250 -2.13 33.30 4.42
CA THR A 250 -1.41 34.48 4.91
C THR A 250 0.07 34.17 5.07
N TYR A 251 0.94 35.11 4.72
CA TYR A 251 2.40 34.95 4.82
C TYR A 251 3.06 36.19 5.44
N PRO A 252 3.95 36.03 6.45
CA PRO A 252 4.62 37.15 7.08
C PRO A 252 5.78 37.66 6.21
N ALA A 253 5.75 38.94 5.80
CA ALA A 253 6.81 39.52 5.00
C ALA A 253 8.11 39.66 5.81
N SER A 254 9.12 38.86 5.47
CA SER A 254 10.43 38.86 6.12
C SER A 254 11.31 40.05 5.69
N VAL A 255 11.03 40.62 4.52
CA VAL A 255 11.81 41.69 3.89
C VAL A 255 10.90 42.75 3.25
N THR A 256 11.36 44.00 3.29
CA THR A 256 10.68 45.13 2.67
C THR A 256 11.06 45.18 1.20
N GLY A 257 10.08 45.26 0.31
CA GLY A 257 10.34 45.29 -1.13
C GLY A 257 9.11 45.01 -1.97
N HIS A 258 9.35 44.78 -3.25
CA HIS A 258 8.34 44.35 -4.22
C HIS A 258 8.21 42.83 -4.15
N TRP A 259 7.09 42.34 -3.65
CA TRP A 259 6.76 40.92 -3.65
C TRP A 259 6.06 40.56 -4.96
N GLY A 260 6.24 39.33 -5.43
CA GLY A 260 5.64 38.82 -6.66
C GLY A 260 4.53 37.82 -6.37
N ILE A 261 3.48 37.83 -7.18
CA ILE A 261 2.46 36.79 -7.23
C ILE A 261 2.37 36.26 -8.64
N ARG A 262 2.31 34.94 -8.79
CA ARG A 262 1.94 34.26 -10.03
C ARG A 262 0.58 33.59 -9.83
N VAL A 263 -0.31 33.76 -10.80
CA VAL A 263 -1.50 32.92 -10.97
C VAL A 263 -1.25 32.04 -12.19
N ASP A 264 -1.39 30.73 -12.05
CA ASP A 264 -1.10 29.78 -13.13
C ASP A 264 -2.09 28.61 -13.18
N ILE A 265 -2.20 27.95 -14.33
CA ILE A 265 -3.25 26.96 -14.59
C ILE A 265 -2.84 25.57 -14.09
N PHE A 266 -3.75 24.86 -13.40
CA PHE A 266 -3.58 23.44 -13.04
C PHE A 266 -4.63 22.52 -13.71
N PRO A 267 -4.23 21.33 -14.23
CA PRO A 267 -2.85 20.88 -14.44
C PRO A 267 -2.15 21.69 -15.54
N GLY A 268 -2.85 22.62 -16.19
CA GLY A 268 -2.27 23.60 -17.10
C GLY A 268 -1.82 23.03 -18.43
N TRP A 269 -1.24 23.92 -19.25
CA TRP A 269 -0.78 23.62 -20.61
C TRP A 269 0.74 23.60 -20.77
N VAL A 270 1.47 24.07 -19.74
CA VAL A 270 2.93 24.23 -19.74
C VAL A 270 3.56 23.45 -18.60
N ASP A 271 3.00 23.56 -17.39
CA ASP A 271 3.50 22.92 -16.17
C ASP A 271 2.87 21.55 -15.92
N CYS A 272 2.58 20.81 -17.00
CA CYS A 272 2.06 19.45 -16.89
C CYS A 272 3.08 18.41 -17.38
N PRO A 273 2.91 17.13 -17.01
CA PRO A 273 3.74 16.07 -17.55
C PRO A 273 3.56 15.93 -19.08
N HIS A 274 4.59 16.27 -19.84
CA HIS A 274 4.60 16.19 -21.31
C HIS A 274 5.64 15.20 -21.82
N PRO A 275 5.29 13.93 -22.07
CA PRO A 275 6.18 13.02 -22.75
C PRO A 275 5.91 12.94 -24.24
N THR A 276 6.83 12.29 -24.94
CA THR A 276 6.80 12.16 -26.40
C THR A 276 5.87 11.07 -26.92
N ASN A 277 5.47 10.12 -26.05
CA ASN A 277 4.89 8.84 -26.47
C ASN A 277 3.41 8.67 -26.12
N TRP A 278 2.87 9.53 -25.26
CA TRP A 278 1.46 9.53 -24.88
C TRP A 278 0.99 10.98 -24.67
N SER A 279 -0.32 11.19 -24.71
CA SER A 279 -0.93 12.52 -24.62
C SER A 279 -1.50 12.76 -23.23
N TYR A 280 -1.23 13.92 -22.63
CA TYR A 280 -1.80 14.34 -21.35
C TYR A 280 -3.06 15.19 -21.56
N TYR A 281 -4.08 14.99 -20.73
CA TYR A 281 -5.27 15.83 -20.73
C TYR A 281 -5.04 17.13 -19.94
N SER A 282 -4.39 18.08 -20.59
CA SER A 282 -4.28 19.46 -20.13
C SER A 282 -5.58 20.24 -20.34
N TYR A 283 -5.92 21.10 -19.38
CA TYR A 283 -7.11 21.92 -19.45
C TYR A 283 -7.01 23.15 -18.56
N GLY A 284 -7.84 24.16 -18.86
CA GLY A 284 -8.01 25.35 -18.05
C GLY A 284 -8.03 26.62 -18.89
N SER A 285 -9.06 27.41 -18.64
CA SER A 285 -9.27 28.76 -19.17
C SER A 285 -10.34 29.44 -18.34
N GLY A 286 -10.32 30.77 -18.27
CA GLY A 286 -11.38 31.54 -17.65
C GLY A 286 -10.89 32.71 -16.81
N ALA A 287 -11.87 33.52 -16.38
CA ALA A 287 -11.63 34.63 -15.50
C ALA A 287 -11.38 34.18 -14.05
N TYR A 288 -10.57 34.93 -13.33
CA TYR A 288 -10.39 34.80 -11.88
C TYR A 288 -10.51 36.17 -11.19
N ASN A 289 -10.64 36.14 -9.87
CA ASN A 289 -10.65 37.32 -9.01
C ASN A 289 -9.52 37.20 -7.98
N LEU A 290 -8.51 38.06 -8.10
CA LEU A 290 -7.36 38.14 -7.21
C LEU A 290 -7.55 39.31 -6.24
N THR A 291 -7.52 39.04 -4.95
CA THR A 291 -7.54 40.06 -3.90
C THR A 291 -6.26 40.00 -3.08
N ILE A 292 -5.52 41.11 -3.01
CA ILE A 292 -4.32 41.24 -2.17
C ILE A 292 -4.61 42.17 -1.01
N LYS A 293 -4.46 41.67 0.21
CA LYS A 293 -4.54 42.46 1.45
C LYS A 293 -3.22 42.45 2.20
N LEU A 294 -2.94 43.57 2.87
CA LEU A 294 -1.86 43.67 3.85
C LEU A 294 -2.50 43.77 5.24
N GLU A 295 -2.22 42.79 6.09
CA GLU A 295 -2.79 42.67 7.42
C GLU A 295 -1.75 42.92 8.51
N THR A 296 -2.24 43.21 9.71
CA THR A 296 -1.39 43.43 10.90
C THR A 296 -1.05 42.14 11.62
N SER A 297 -1.73 41.04 11.28
CA SER A 297 -1.54 39.69 11.84
C SER A 297 -2.13 38.65 10.89
N GLY A 298 -1.61 37.43 10.90
CA GLY A 298 -2.13 36.30 10.12
C GLY A 298 -1.82 34.95 10.78
N VAL A 299 -2.12 33.87 10.08
CA VAL A 299 -1.72 32.51 10.43
C VAL A 299 -0.45 32.18 9.67
N SER A 300 0.63 31.82 10.39
CA SER A 300 1.85 31.40 9.72
C SER A 300 1.60 30.16 8.84
N PRO A 301 2.28 30.04 7.70
CA PRO A 301 2.32 28.77 6.98
C PRO A 301 2.87 27.65 7.89
N PRO A 302 2.60 26.38 7.57
CA PRO A 302 3.25 25.25 8.23
C PRO A 302 4.78 25.49 8.28
N GLY A 303 5.39 25.19 9.44
CA GLY A 303 6.84 25.26 9.58
C GLY A 303 7.51 24.16 8.74
N PRO A 304 8.83 24.27 8.51
CA PRO A 304 9.53 23.30 7.68
C PRO A 304 9.45 21.89 8.25
N VAL A 305 9.35 20.91 7.36
CA VAL A 305 9.33 19.49 7.76
C VAL A 305 10.65 19.13 8.44
N PRO A 306 10.63 18.46 9.63
CA PRO A 306 11.85 18.05 10.33
C PRO A 306 12.74 17.17 9.46
N GLN A 307 14.06 17.34 9.61
CA GLN A 307 15.08 16.52 8.94
C GLN A 307 15.87 15.72 9.99
N PRO A 308 16.08 14.40 9.79
CA PRO A 308 17.03 13.64 10.59
C PRO A 308 18.47 14.17 10.46
N ASP A 309 19.15 14.38 11.60
CA ASP A 309 20.53 14.87 11.63
C ASP A 309 21.53 13.70 11.47
N ILE A 310 22.18 13.63 10.32
CA ILE A 310 23.19 12.62 10.01
C ILE A 310 24.45 13.27 9.42
N THR A 311 25.59 12.65 9.67
CA THR A 311 26.89 12.99 9.11
C THR A 311 27.42 11.82 8.28
N PRO A 312 27.23 11.84 6.96
CA PRO A 312 27.69 10.74 6.11
C PRO A 312 29.22 10.68 6.03
N ILE A 313 29.79 9.49 6.01
CA ILE A 313 31.22 9.26 5.81
C ILE A 313 31.40 8.63 4.43
N ALA A 314 32.25 9.20 3.58
CA ALA A 314 32.55 8.73 2.22
C ALA A 314 33.35 7.42 2.25
N LYS A 315 32.72 6.35 2.72
CA LYS A 315 33.30 5.02 2.91
C LYS A 315 32.24 3.96 2.65
N THR A 316 32.66 2.76 2.26
CA THR A 316 31.77 1.61 2.05
C THR A 316 32.44 0.35 2.56
N TYR A 317 31.79 -0.31 3.52
CA TYR A 317 32.23 -1.58 4.06
C TYR A 317 31.63 -2.71 3.22
N LYS A 318 32.47 -3.61 2.71
CA LYS A 318 32.07 -4.70 1.83
C LYS A 318 32.26 -6.05 2.49
N ILE A 319 31.20 -6.83 2.52
CA ILE A 319 31.16 -8.16 3.11
C ILE A 319 30.89 -9.16 2.01
N LYS A 320 31.58 -10.29 2.04
CA LYS A 320 31.31 -11.39 1.13
C LYS A 320 30.24 -12.27 1.76
N ASN A 321 29.10 -12.42 1.08
CA ASN A 321 28.01 -13.28 1.53
C ASN A 321 28.50 -14.73 1.72
N ASP A 322 28.12 -15.34 2.83
CA ASP A 322 28.36 -16.75 3.18
C ASP A 322 27.06 -17.42 3.67
N ALA A 323 26.19 -17.77 2.73
CA ALA A 323 24.90 -18.41 3.01
C ALA A 323 24.98 -19.78 3.73
N GLN A 324 26.18 -20.31 4.01
CA GLN A 324 26.39 -21.59 4.70
C GLN A 324 26.79 -21.44 6.17
N SER A 325 27.12 -20.23 6.62
CA SER A 325 27.47 -19.94 8.01
C SER A 325 26.96 -18.55 8.42
N THR A 326 27.30 -18.10 9.63
CA THR A 326 27.01 -16.73 10.07
C THR A 326 28.29 -15.90 10.26
N LYS A 327 29.42 -16.32 9.67
CA LYS A 327 30.71 -15.65 9.85
C LYS A 327 30.73 -14.24 9.29
N ASP A 328 30.16 -14.08 8.10
CA ASP A 328 29.94 -12.79 7.45
C ASP A 328 29.03 -11.88 8.29
N ASP A 329 28.01 -12.44 8.93
CA ASP A 329 27.12 -11.70 9.84
C ASP A 329 27.83 -11.21 11.11
N PHE A 330 28.73 -12.01 11.70
CA PHE A 330 29.56 -11.53 12.81
C PHE A 330 30.60 -10.49 12.34
N ALA A 331 31.15 -10.63 11.13
CA ALA A 331 31.99 -9.59 10.55
C ALA A 331 31.21 -8.28 10.31
N TYR A 332 29.94 -8.38 9.90
CA TYR A 332 29.01 -7.26 9.76
C TYR A 332 28.85 -6.51 11.07
N LEU A 333 28.52 -7.22 12.16
CA LEU A 333 28.35 -6.63 13.48
C LEU A 333 29.59 -5.84 13.94
N ALA A 334 30.79 -6.32 13.63
CA ALA A 334 32.03 -5.62 13.96
C ALA A 334 32.25 -4.30 13.20
N ALA A 335 31.65 -4.14 12.01
CA ALA A 335 31.72 -2.90 11.24
C ALA A 335 30.75 -1.83 11.73
N ILE A 336 29.63 -2.21 12.35
CA ILE A 336 28.60 -1.27 12.84
C ILE A 336 29.20 -0.11 13.65
N PRO A 337 30.01 -0.31 14.71
CA PRO A 337 30.55 0.81 15.49
C PRO A 337 31.53 1.73 14.74
N ALA A 338 31.97 1.35 13.53
CA ALA A 338 32.80 2.17 12.65
C ALA A 338 32.02 2.84 11.52
N CYS A 339 30.76 2.46 11.28
CA CYS A 339 29.94 2.97 10.19
C CYS A 339 28.61 3.57 10.65
N ASN A 340 28.11 3.23 11.83
CA ASN A 340 26.94 3.81 12.47
C ASN A 340 27.31 4.03 13.93
N TYR A 341 27.60 5.26 14.31
CA TYR A 341 28.02 5.57 15.68
C TYR A 341 27.68 7.00 16.09
N LEU A 342 27.69 7.23 17.40
CA LEU A 342 27.57 8.55 18.00
C LEU A 342 28.93 9.02 18.49
N ASP A 343 29.33 10.23 18.08
CA ASP A 343 30.51 10.92 18.60
C ASP A 343 30.19 12.41 18.78
N ASP A 344 30.47 12.95 19.96
CA ASP A 344 30.09 14.32 20.37
C ASP A 344 28.61 14.69 20.08
N GLY A 345 27.70 13.72 20.19
CA GLY A 345 26.26 13.90 19.95
C GLY A 345 25.85 13.92 18.48
N GLN A 346 26.78 13.77 17.54
CA GLN A 346 26.50 13.66 16.11
C GLN A 346 26.42 12.20 15.68
N ARG A 347 25.51 11.90 14.74
CA ARG A 347 25.34 10.57 14.16
C ARG A 347 26.17 10.44 12.89
N TYR A 348 27.12 9.51 12.88
CA TYR A 348 27.96 9.24 11.73
C TYR A 348 27.47 7.98 11.01
N LEU A 349 27.33 8.05 9.68
CA LEU A 349 26.78 6.95 8.87
C LEU A 349 27.62 6.64 7.62
N ALA A 350 27.85 5.36 7.36
CA ALA A 350 28.40 4.82 6.11
C ALA A 350 27.73 3.47 5.79
N PRO A 351 27.56 3.12 4.51
CA PRO A 351 26.95 1.85 4.13
C PRO A 351 27.84 0.65 4.44
N ILE A 352 27.23 -0.40 4.99
CA ILE A 352 27.73 -1.79 4.93
C ILE A 352 26.93 -2.53 3.87
N ILE A 353 27.61 -3.15 2.91
CA ILE A 353 26.97 -3.92 1.84
C ILE A 353 27.51 -5.35 1.80
N TYR A 354 26.62 -6.29 1.48
CA TYR A 354 27.01 -7.63 1.09
C TYR A 354 27.37 -7.67 -0.40
N THR A 355 28.08 -8.71 -0.81
CA THR A 355 28.49 -8.94 -2.19
C THR A 355 28.47 -10.44 -2.50
N ASN A 356 28.15 -10.78 -3.74
CA ASN A 356 28.01 -12.16 -4.23
C ASN A 356 26.79 -12.87 -3.62
N ASP A 357 25.70 -12.15 -3.36
CA ASP A 357 24.40 -12.75 -3.12
C ASP A 357 23.59 -12.80 -4.41
N THR A 358 23.68 -13.94 -5.09
CA THR A 358 22.96 -14.18 -6.35
C THR A 358 21.56 -14.78 -6.13
N THR A 359 21.00 -14.65 -4.92
CA THR A 359 19.63 -15.12 -4.63
C THR A 359 18.66 -14.38 -5.55
N PRO A 360 17.84 -15.08 -6.35
CA PRO A 360 16.87 -14.43 -7.24
C PRO A 360 15.82 -13.65 -6.45
N THR A 361 15.48 -12.45 -6.92
CA THR A 361 14.34 -11.65 -6.44
C THR A 361 13.15 -11.88 -7.37
N ALA A 362 12.81 -13.16 -7.56
CA ALA A 362 11.77 -13.61 -8.50
C ALA A 362 10.62 -14.24 -7.72
N TYR A 363 9.41 -13.69 -7.85
CA TYR A 363 8.25 -14.12 -7.06
C TYR A 363 7.26 -15.01 -7.81
N TYR A 364 7.47 -15.21 -9.11
CA TYR A 364 6.56 -15.97 -9.96
C TYR A 364 7.31 -17.07 -10.72
N ASP A 365 6.73 -18.27 -10.75
CA ASP A 365 7.28 -19.45 -11.44
C ASP A 365 7.26 -19.28 -12.97
N ASP A 366 8.19 -18.49 -13.51
CA ASP A 366 8.44 -18.31 -14.93
C ASP A 366 9.94 -18.48 -15.26
N ASN A 367 10.26 -18.93 -16.47
CA ASN A 367 11.64 -19.11 -16.94
C ASN A 367 12.36 -17.78 -17.26
N THR A 368 11.77 -16.64 -16.91
CA THR A 368 12.37 -15.31 -17.10
C THR A 368 13.35 -15.04 -15.96
N SER A 369 14.57 -14.61 -16.28
CA SER A 369 15.54 -14.17 -15.26
C SER A 369 15.12 -12.78 -14.76
N PHE A 370 14.84 -12.67 -13.46
CA PHE A 370 14.66 -11.40 -12.76
C PHE A 370 16.00 -10.94 -12.15
N GLY A 371 15.94 -9.87 -11.36
CA GLY A 371 17.06 -9.40 -10.57
C GLY A 371 17.50 -10.40 -9.49
N THR A 372 18.55 -10.02 -8.80
CA THR A 372 19.14 -10.72 -7.66
C THR A 372 19.33 -9.75 -6.50
N VAL A 373 19.59 -10.27 -5.30
CA VAL A 373 19.93 -9.45 -4.13
C VAL A 373 21.13 -8.52 -4.41
N ASP A 374 22.11 -8.97 -5.21
CA ASP A 374 23.22 -8.14 -5.67
C ASP A 374 22.74 -6.94 -6.54
N ASP A 375 21.67 -7.08 -7.34
CA ASP A 375 21.10 -5.97 -8.12
C ASP A 375 20.43 -4.93 -7.20
N THR A 376 19.65 -5.38 -6.20
CA THR A 376 19.09 -4.49 -5.15
C THR A 376 20.19 -3.74 -4.40
N THR A 377 21.28 -4.44 -4.06
CA THR A 377 22.46 -3.84 -3.43
C THR A 377 23.16 -2.86 -4.38
N GLN A 378 23.22 -3.15 -5.68
CA GLN A 378 23.84 -2.28 -6.66
C GLN A 378 23.07 -0.97 -6.80
N TYR A 379 21.74 -0.97 -6.75
CA TYR A 379 20.95 0.26 -6.72
C TYR A 379 21.30 1.16 -5.53
N LEU A 380 21.50 0.58 -4.33
CA LEU A 380 21.97 1.32 -3.15
C LEU A 380 23.36 1.92 -3.38
N VAL A 381 24.29 1.15 -3.94
CA VAL A 381 25.65 1.60 -4.24
C VAL A 381 25.66 2.72 -5.27
N ASP A 382 24.82 2.64 -6.30
CA ASP A 382 24.71 3.65 -7.36
C ASP A 382 24.17 4.97 -6.81
N ASP A 383 23.15 4.92 -5.96
CA ASP A 383 22.60 6.11 -5.30
C ASP A 383 23.64 6.74 -4.36
N TRP A 384 24.34 5.92 -3.57
CA TRP A 384 25.40 6.39 -2.69
C TRP A 384 26.53 7.09 -3.43
N ASN A 385 27.01 6.48 -4.52
CA ASN A 385 28.05 7.07 -5.38
C ASN A 385 27.58 8.36 -6.05
N THR A 386 26.33 8.40 -6.51
CA THR A 386 25.72 9.58 -7.11
C THR A 386 25.68 10.73 -6.10
N TYR A 387 25.21 10.49 -4.88
CA TYR A 387 25.22 11.47 -3.80
C TYR A 387 26.64 11.99 -3.50
N LEU A 388 27.63 11.11 -3.32
CA LEU A 388 29.02 11.52 -3.06
C LEU A 388 29.62 12.34 -4.21
N SER A 389 29.23 12.05 -5.45
CA SER A 389 29.71 12.77 -6.64
C SER A 389 29.29 14.26 -6.64
N LEU A 390 28.16 14.60 -6.00
CA LEU A 390 27.72 15.99 -5.81
C LEU A 390 28.75 16.82 -5.03
N PHE A 391 29.58 16.16 -4.22
CA PHE A 391 30.66 16.75 -3.44
C PHE A 391 32.05 16.49 -4.02
N SER A 392 32.14 15.96 -5.25
CA SER A 392 33.39 15.54 -5.89
C SER A 392 34.17 14.51 -5.06
N ARG A 393 33.47 13.57 -4.43
CA ARG A 393 34.07 12.52 -3.60
C ARG A 393 33.82 11.13 -4.14
N THR A 394 34.69 10.20 -3.75
CA THR A 394 34.57 8.76 -4.04
C THR A 394 34.69 8.00 -2.73
N PRO A 395 33.87 6.96 -2.49
CA PRO A 395 33.93 6.25 -1.23
C PRO A 395 35.22 5.43 -1.11
N GLU A 396 35.87 5.50 0.05
CA GLU A 396 36.88 4.51 0.42
C GLU A 396 36.20 3.13 0.53
N GLN A 397 36.60 2.15 -0.27
CA GLN A 397 36.05 0.79 -0.16
C GLN A 397 36.92 -0.06 0.74
N TYR A 398 36.31 -0.71 1.74
CA TYR A 398 36.98 -1.60 2.66
C TYR A 398 36.31 -2.96 2.71
N THR A 399 36.99 -4.00 2.20
CA THR A 399 36.50 -5.37 2.23
C THR A 399 36.92 -6.05 3.52
N LEU A 400 35.96 -6.58 4.27
CA LEU A 400 36.18 -7.25 5.53
C LEU A 400 36.80 -8.65 5.33
N ALA A 401 37.57 -9.09 6.32
CA ALA A 401 38.04 -10.47 6.39
C ALA A 401 36.86 -11.44 6.58
N THR A 402 36.98 -12.67 6.06
CA THR A 402 35.94 -13.72 6.22
C THR A 402 35.93 -14.35 7.61
N ASP A 403 37.01 -14.20 8.37
CA ASP A 403 37.07 -14.64 9.77
C ASP A 403 36.59 -13.50 10.67
N PRO A 404 35.54 -13.69 11.49
CA PRO A 404 34.95 -12.58 12.24
C PRO A 404 35.91 -11.94 13.25
N VAL A 405 36.71 -12.78 13.92
CA VAL A 405 37.70 -12.33 14.90
C VAL A 405 38.77 -11.47 14.23
N GLN A 406 39.27 -11.90 13.07
CA GLN A 406 40.23 -11.13 12.29
C GLN A 406 39.61 -9.83 11.76
N ALA A 407 38.39 -9.90 11.21
CA ALA A 407 37.67 -8.72 10.70
C ALA A 407 37.51 -7.64 11.77
N ALA A 408 37.04 -8.03 12.96
CA ALA A 408 36.89 -7.14 14.10
C ALA A 408 38.22 -6.50 14.52
N ALA A 409 39.31 -7.28 14.59
CA ALA A 409 40.61 -6.77 14.96
C ALA A 409 41.18 -5.78 13.92
N ASP A 410 40.97 -6.06 12.63
CA ASP A 410 41.45 -5.22 11.53
C ASP A 410 40.66 -3.90 11.44
N ILE A 411 39.32 -3.96 11.59
CA ILE A 411 38.46 -2.77 11.70
C ILE A 411 38.91 -1.92 12.88
N ALA A 412 39.04 -2.51 14.07
CA ALA A 412 39.39 -1.80 15.28
C ALA A 412 40.73 -1.04 15.15
N GLN A 413 41.76 -1.68 14.58
CA GLN A 413 43.07 -1.06 14.38
C GLN A 413 43.12 -0.04 13.25
N LYS A 414 42.18 -0.11 12.30
CA LYS A 414 42.11 0.83 11.17
C LYS A 414 41.33 2.09 11.53
N GLU A 415 40.21 1.95 12.21
CA GLU A 415 39.25 3.05 12.42
C GLU A 415 39.50 3.81 13.74
N TRP A 416 40.17 3.19 14.72
CA TRP A 416 40.55 3.86 15.98
C TRP A 416 42.07 4.06 16.06
N VAL A 417 42.49 5.29 16.38
CA VAL A 417 43.88 5.59 16.73
C VAL A 417 44.25 4.99 18.09
N SER A 418 43.31 5.04 19.04
CA SER A 418 43.40 4.44 20.37
C SER A 418 42.01 4.35 20.97
N SER A 419 41.78 3.37 21.84
CA SER A 419 40.60 3.32 22.70
C SER A 419 40.94 2.67 24.04
N LEU A 420 40.63 3.34 25.15
CA LEU A 420 40.84 2.78 26.48
C LEU A 420 39.85 1.65 26.81
N THR A 421 38.68 1.67 26.18
CA THR A 421 37.58 0.71 26.37
C THR A 421 37.26 0.02 25.05
N ALA A 422 37.05 -1.30 25.10
CA ALA A 422 36.47 -2.06 23.99
C ALA A 422 35.20 -2.78 24.44
N VAL A 423 34.26 -2.97 23.54
CA VAL A 423 33.15 -3.90 23.76
C VAL A 423 33.60 -5.27 23.27
N VAL A 424 33.36 -6.30 24.08
CA VAL A 424 33.77 -7.67 23.77
C VAL A 424 32.55 -8.58 23.79
N ALA A 425 32.46 -9.49 22.82
CA ALA A 425 31.46 -10.55 22.77
C ALA A 425 32.12 -11.89 22.37
N VAL A 426 31.41 -13.00 22.57
CA VAL A 426 31.86 -14.32 22.12
C VAL A 426 31.50 -14.50 20.64
N ASP A 427 32.44 -14.95 19.81
CA ASP A 427 32.17 -15.37 18.44
C ASP A 427 31.34 -16.66 18.44
N GLY A 428 30.08 -16.54 18.01
CA GLY A 428 29.13 -17.63 17.94
C GLY A 428 29.04 -18.34 16.60
N SER A 429 29.78 -17.88 15.59
CA SER A 429 29.68 -18.37 14.20
C SER A 429 30.07 -19.85 14.03
N GLY A 430 30.78 -20.42 15.01
CA GLY A 430 31.17 -21.83 15.03
C GLY A 430 30.16 -22.77 15.73
N PHE A 431 29.10 -22.24 16.35
CA PHE A 431 28.08 -23.08 16.99
C PHE A 431 27.05 -23.58 15.98
N GLU A 432 26.80 -24.88 15.97
CA GLU A 432 25.85 -25.51 15.04
C GLU A 432 24.56 -25.94 15.77
N ASP A 433 23.43 -25.78 15.07
CA ASP A 433 22.13 -26.31 15.49
C ASP A 433 22.08 -27.84 15.36
N THR A 434 21.23 -28.50 16.14
CA THR A 434 21.11 -29.97 16.09
C THR A 434 19.92 -30.39 15.24
N VAL A 435 20.13 -31.25 14.25
CA VAL A 435 19.06 -31.83 13.43
C VAL A 435 18.81 -33.29 13.78
N LYS A 436 17.54 -33.67 13.99
CA LYS A 436 17.14 -35.04 14.30
C LYS A 436 15.91 -35.47 13.51
N THR A 437 16.01 -36.61 12.83
CA THR A 437 14.83 -37.28 12.26
C THR A 437 13.95 -37.87 13.36
N VAL A 438 12.79 -37.26 13.61
CA VAL A 438 11.81 -37.71 14.61
C VAL A 438 10.79 -38.69 14.05
N LEU A 439 10.59 -38.68 12.74
CA LEU A 439 9.71 -39.61 12.03
C LEU A 439 10.37 -40.03 10.72
N LYS A 440 10.39 -41.33 10.43
CA LYS A 440 10.69 -41.86 9.10
C LYS A 440 9.86 -43.11 8.86
N ARG A 441 8.98 -43.08 7.87
CA ARG A 441 8.04 -44.17 7.57
C ARG A 441 7.89 -44.34 6.06
N THR A 442 8.11 -45.56 5.59
CA THR A 442 7.77 -45.97 4.23
C THR A 442 6.47 -46.76 4.26
N SER A 443 5.50 -46.37 3.43
CA SER A 443 4.17 -46.98 3.41
C SER A 443 3.63 -47.09 1.98
N LEU A 444 2.47 -47.75 1.86
CA LEU A 444 1.67 -47.81 0.64
C LEU A 444 0.35 -47.08 0.91
N LEU A 445 0.04 -46.07 0.11
CA LEU A 445 -1.27 -45.43 0.11
C LEU A 445 -2.10 -45.96 -1.05
N ARG A 446 -3.25 -46.57 -0.75
CA ARG A 446 -4.22 -46.94 -1.78
C ARG A 446 -5.13 -45.74 -2.04
N HIS A 447 -5.15 -45.26 -3.27
CA HIS A 447 -6.05 -44.18 -3.67
C HIS A 447 -7.50 -44.66 -3.55
N GLN A 448 -8.27 -43.98 -2.70
CA GLN A 448 -9.67 -44.26 -2.44
C GLN A 448 -10.41 -42.95 -2.19
N THR A 449 -11.44 -42.71 -2.99
CA THR A 449 -12.36 -41.58 -2.80
C THR A 449 -13.76 -42.09 -2.43
N LYS A 450 -14.55 -41.24 -1.78
CA LYS A 450 -16.00 -41.43 -1.65
C LYS A 450 -16.69 -40.13 -2.04
N VAL A 451 -17.56 -40.22 -3.03
CA VAL A 451 -18.35 -39.09 -3.53
C VAL A 451 -19.78 -39.17 -2.96
N GLU A 452 -20.30 -38.04 -2.50
CA GLU A 452 -21.69 -37.86 -2.09
C GLU A 452 -22.23 -36.61 -2.80
N GLU A 453 -23.41 -36.69 -3.41
CA GLU A 453 -24.07 -35.56 -4.08
C GLU A 453 -25.42 -35.25 -3.45
N PHE A 454 -25.79 -33.97 -3.42
CA PHE A 454 -27.08 -33.51 -2.92
C PHE A 454 -27.48 -32.17 -3.55
N ASN A 455 -28.75 -31.79 -3.39
CA ASN A 455 -29.29 -30.48 -3.77
C ASN A 455 -29.97 -29.83 -2.56
N ALA A 456 -30.49 -28.62 -2.75
CA ALA A 456 -31.17 -27.88 -1.67
C ALA A 456 -32.39 -28.57 -1.04
N ASN A 457 -32.97 -29.61 -1.67
CA ASN A 457 -34.11 -30.33 -1.10
C ASN A 457 -33.69 -31.43 -0.12
N SER A 458 -32.40 -31.59 0.17
CA SER A 458 -31.92 -32.66 1.03
C SER A 458 -32.45 -32.53 2.47
N PRO A 459 -33.11 -33.55 3.03
CA PRO A 459 -33.61 -33.51 4.41
C PRO A 459 -32.51 -33.55 5.47
N LYS A 460 -31.24 -33.71 5.06
CA LYS A 460 -30.08 -33.63 5.96
C LYS A 460 -29.60 -32.20 6.19
N ILE A 461 -29.99 -31.24 5.35
CA ILE A 461 -29.59 -29.84 5.51
C ILE A 461 -30.16 -29.32 6.82
N ARG A 462 -29.35 -28.55 7.55
CA ARG A 462 -29.71 -27.89 8.80
C ARG A 462 -29.32 -26.42 8.69
N ASN A 463 -30.11 -25.54 9.29
CA ASN A 463 -29.75 -24.14 9.41
C ASN A 463 -28.96 -23.94 10.71
N PHE A 464 -27.79 -23.33 10.62
CA PHE A 464 -26.92 -22.92 11.71
C PHE A 464 -26.79 -21.41 11.64
N ASP A 465 -27.70 -20.70 12.32
CA ASP A 465 -27.66 -19.23 12.46
C ASP A 465 -27.45 -18.47 11.14
N GLY A 466 -28.29 -18.75 10.13
CA GLY A 466 -28.22 -18.07 8.84
C GLY A 466 -27.37 -18.78 7.78
N SER A 467 -26.49 -19.71 8.17
CA SER A 467 -25.80 -20.62 7.23
C SER A 467 -26.54 -21.95 7.09
N TYR A 468 -26.53 -22.55 5.89
CA TYR A 468 -27.10 -23.87 5.64
C TYR A 468 -26.00 -24.92 5.54
N GLU A 469 -26.11 -25.97 6.36
CA GLU A 469 -25.07 -26.98 6.52
C GLU A 469 -25.57 -28.36 6.11
N TYR A 470 -24.77 -29.07 5.30
CA TYR A 470 -24.89 -30.51 5.12
C TYR A 470 -23.85 -31.22 5.99
N PRO A 471 -24.23 -31.77 7.16
CA PRO A 471 -23.27 -32.36 8.10
C PRO A 471 -22.75 -33.73 7.66
N LEU A 472 -21.47 -33.99 7.94
CA LEU A 472 -20.75 -35.23 7.68
C LEU A 472 -19.84 -35.61 8.86
N ILE A 473 -19.90 -36.88 9.26
CA ILE A 473 -18.96 -37.44 10.23
C ILE A 473 -17.75 -38.01 9.46
N LEU A 474 -16.56 -37.51 9.78
CA LEU A 474 -15.30 -37.90 9.15
C LEU A 474 -14.41 -38.61 10.16
N GLY A 475 -14.27 -39.93 9.96
CA GLY A 475 -13.36 -40.78 10.75
C GLY A 475 -11.91 -40.78 10.24
N PRO A 476 -11.02 -41.57 10.87
CA PRO A 476 -9.56 -41.50 10.68
C PRO A 476 -9.09 -41.77 9.25
N LYS A 477 -9.87 -42.54 8.48
CA LYS A 477 -9.55 -42.89 7.09
C LYS A 477 -9.51 -41.66 6.18
N TRP A 478 -10.44 -40.72 6.38
CA TRP A 478 -10.60 -39.57 5.49
C TRP A 478 -9.65 -38.45 5.95
N CYS A 479 -8.82 -37.98 5.03
CA CYS A 479 -7.74 -37.03 5.31
C CYS A 479 -7.87 -35.70 4.57
N ALA A 480 -8.66 -35.62 3.50
CA ALA A 480 -9.05 -34.36 2.88
C ALA A 480 -10.49 -34.40 2.35
N LEU A 481 -11.06 -33.22 2.15
CA LEU A 481 -12.38 -32.98 1.61
C LEU A 481 -12.26 -32.03 0.42
N ASN A 482 -12.96 -32.33 -0.66
CA ASN A 482 -13.27 -31.35 -1.71
C ASN A 482 -14.78 -31.16 -1.77
N VAL A 483 -15.20 -29.90 -1.87
CA VAL A 483 -16.61 -29.54 -2.02
C VAL A 483 -16.73 -28.74 -3.30
N SER A 484 -17.68 -29.11 -4.15
CA SER A 484 -17.96 -28.41 -5.40
C SER A 484 -19.45 -28.18 -5.56
N MET A 485 -19.83 -27.09 -6.21
CA MET A 485 -21.21 -26.76 -6.56
C MET A 485 -21.33 -26.56 -8.07
N PHE A 486 -22.33 -27.21 -8.67
CA PHE A 486 -22.62 -27.15 -10.11
C PHE A 486 -24.04 -26.62 -10.34
N GLY A 487 -24.23 -25.71 -11.30
CA GLY A 487 -25.53 -25.15 -11.67
C GLY A 487 -25.52 -23.62 -11.76
N THR A 488 -26.71 -23.01 -11.94
CA THR A 488 -26.92 -21.55 -12.08
C THR A 488 -27.20 -20.88 -10.73
N GLY A 489 -26.70 -21.44 -9.63
CA GLY A 489 -26.98 -20.94 -8.28
C GLY A 489 -26.12 -19.73 -7.93
N ALA A 490 -26.71 -18.70 -7.33
CA ALA A 490 -25.99 -17.58 -6.71
C ALA A 490 -25.40 -17.92 -5.33
N ALA A 491 -25.39 -19.21 -4.96
CA ALA A 491 -24.97 -19.65 -3.64
C ALA A 491 -23.43 -19.77 -3.57
N THR A 492 -22.91 -19.51 -2.39
CA THR A 492 -21.48 -19.54 -2.07
C THR A 492 -21.20 -20.78 -1.22
N PRO A 493 -20.62 -21.85 -1.80
CA PRO A 493 -20.33 -23.06 -1.07
C PRO A 493 -19.10 -22.85 -0.16
N SER A 494 -19.08 -23.57 0.96
CA SER A 494 -18.01 -23.51 1.96
C SER A 494 -17.71 -24.86 2.61
N ILE A 495 -16.54 -24.99 3.23
CA ILE A 495 -16.14 -26.13 4.07
C ILE A 495 -16.07 -25.69 5.52
N HIS A 496 -16.86 -26.34 6.37
CA HIS A 496 -17.04 -25.97 7.76
C HIS A 496 -16.57 -27.10 8.69
N ALA A 497 -15.78 -26.77 9.72
CA ALA A 497 -15.38 -27.71 10.76
C ALA A 497 -16.22 -27.49 12.03
N ILE A 498 -17.42 -28.08 12.08
CA ILE A 498 -18.41 -27.86 13.15
C ILE A 498 -17.90 -28.28 14.54
N TYR A 499 -17.21 -29.42 14.64
CA TYR A 499 -16.56 -29.85 15.89
C TYR A 499 -15.27 -30.60 15.60
N PRO A 500 -14.12 -30.20 16.19
CA PRO A 500 -14.03 -29.40 17.43
C PRO A 500 -13.87 -27.87 17.29
N PHE A 501 -13.81 -27.30 16.09
CA PHE A 501 -13.45 -25.88 15.90
C PHE A 501 -14.64 -24.91 15.89
N TYR A 502 -15.74 -25.31 15.28
CA TYR A 502 -16.89 -24.43 14.98
C TYR A 502 -16.48 -23.21 14.14
N MET A 503 -15.81 -23.47 13.01
CA MET A 503 -15.18 -22.44 12.17
C MET A 503 -15.26 -22.81 10.68
N MET A 504 -15.28 -21.79 9.82
CA MET A 504 -15.16 -21.93 8.37
C MET A 504 -13.70 -22.19 8.02
N MET A 505 -13.44 -23.09 7.08
CA MET A 505 -12.08 -23.50 6.73
C MET A 505 -11.71 -23.16 5.28
N ALA A 506 -12.69 -23.07 4.39
CA ALA A 506 -12.53 -22.68 2.99
C ALA A 506 -13.88 -22.23 2.42
N GLN A 507 -13.88 -21.35 1.43
CA GLN A 507 -15.06 -20.88 0.73
C GLN A 507 -14.71 -20.50 -0.73
N ASP A 508 -15.68 -20.59 -1.63
CA ASP A 508 -15.55 -20.21 -3.05
C ASP A 508 -16.56 -19.07 -3.31
N TRP A 509 -16.13 -17.84 -3.03
CA TRP A 509 -16.95 -16.62 -3.08
C TRP A 509 -16.80 -15.86 -4.38
N TRP A 510 -15.68 -16.00 -5.09
CA TRP A 510 -15.52 -15.32 -6.36
C TRP A 510 -16.40 -15.99 -7.43
N PRO A 511 -17.14 -15.18 -8.20
CA PRO A 511 -17.94 -15.68 -9.31
C PRO A 511 -17.11 -16.38 -10.42
N CYS A 512 -17.80 -17.17 -11.26
CA CYS A 512 -17.22 -17.79 -12.45
C CYS A 512 -17.04 -16.69 -13.53
N PRO A 513 -16.12 -16.80 -14.52
CA PRO A 513 -15.55 -15.63 -15.19
C PRO A 513 -16.59 -14.63 -15.71
N TYR A 514 -16.28 -13.32 -15.58
CA TYR A 514 -17.18 -12.15 -15.76
C TYR A 514 -18.24 -11.95 -14.69
N ASP A 515 -17.88 -12.18 -13.43
CA ASP A 515 -18.81 -12.10 -12.32
C ASP A 515 -20.12 -12.91 -12.52
N GLY A 516 -20.03 -13.97 -13.34
CA GLY A 516 -21.14 -14.74 -13.86
C GLY A 516 -21.39 -16.06 -13.13
N GLN A 517 -22.53 -16.67 -13.44
CA GLN A 517 -22.89 -17.98 -12.88
C GLN A 517 -22.07 -19.10 -13.53
N GLY A 518 -21.42 -19.92 -12.71
CA GLY A 518 -20.75 -21.13 -13.18
C GLY A 518 -20.34 -22.05 -12.04
N PRO A 519 -19.71 -23.20 -12.35
CA PRO A 519 -19.36 -24.18 -11.35
C PRO A 519 -18.28 -23.64 -10.41
N LYS A 520 -18.47 -23.93 -9.12
CA LYS A 520 -17.61 -23.56 -8.00
C LYS A 520 -16.90 -24.81 -7.51
N THR A 521 -15.62 -24.99 -7.82
CA THR A 521 -14.95 -26.32 -7.76
C THR A 521 -13.61 -26.34 -7.03
N ASP A 522 -13.12 -25.19 -6.57
CA ASP A 522 -11.75 -25.01 -6.11
C ASP A 522 -11.49 -25.33 -4.64
N MET A 523 -12.53 -25.58 -3.84
CA MET A 523 -12.35 -25.90 -2.42
C MET A 523 -11.80 -27.31 -2.19
N TYR A 524 -10.54 -27.41 -1.78
CA TYR A 524 -9.91 -28.61 -1.24
C TYR A 524 -9.31 -28.27 0.13
N TYR A 525 -9.58 -29.06 1.17
CA TYR A 525 -9.06 -28.77 2.51
C TYR A 525 -8.69 -30.06 3.27
N PRO A 526 -7.54 -30.11 3.99
CA PRO A 526 -7.19 -31.25 4.82
C PRO A 526 -8.12 -31.38 6.02
N ILE A 527 -8.58 -32.59 6.31
CA ILE A 527 -9.38 -32.88 7.51
C ILE A 527 -8.41 -32.85 8.70
N THR A 528 -8.18 -31.68 9.28
CA THR A 528 -7.15 -31.50 10.32
C THR A 528 -7.43 -32.35 11.56
N ARG A 529 -8.71 -32.46 11.96
CA ARG A 529 -9.20 -33.36 13.00
C ARG A 529 -10.39 -34.19 12.57
N MET A 530 -10.41 -35.44 13.03
CA MET A 530 -11.60 -36.29 12.95
C MET A 530 -12.73 -35.63 13.75
N GLY A 531 -13.94 -35.70 13.22
CA GLY A 531 -15.07 -35.07 13.89
C GLY A 531 -16.24 -34.84 12.95
N LEU A 532 -17.00 -33.81 13.29
CA LEU A 532 -18.17 -33.38 12.56
C LEU A 532 -17.79 -32.18 11.70
N TRP A 533 -17.92 -32.36 10.40
CA TRP A 533 -17.67 -31.35 9.38
C TRP A 533 -18.97 -31.09 8.61
N ALA A 534 -19.01 -30.04 7.81
CA ALA A 534 -20.14 -29.72 6.95
C ALA A 534 -19.67 -29.15 5.61
N ALA A 535 -20.47 -29.40 4.57
CA ALA A 535 -20.47 -28.59 3.38
C ALA A 535 -21.54 -27.51 3.57
N GLY A 536 -21.11 -26.26 3.66
CA GLY A 536 -21.94 -25.09 3.94
C GLY A 536 -22.31 -24.32 2.68
N PHE A 537 -23.34 -23.47 2.79
CA PHE A 537 -23.73 -22.50 1.77
C PHE A 537 -24.66 -21.41 2.34
N ASP A 538 -24.58 -20.22 1.77
CA ASP A 538 -25.28 -18.99 2.21
C ASP A 538 -26.78 -18.96 1.82
N ILE A 539 -27.16 -19.51 0.67
CA ILE A 539 -28.54 -19.42 0.13
C ILE A 539 -29.06 -20.80 -0.29
N LEU A 540 -30.23 -21.16 0.24
CA LEU A 540 -30.95 -22.38 -0.13
C LEU A 540 -31.74 -22.19 -1.45
N GLN A 541 -31.22 -22.69 -2.57
CA GLN A 541 -31.86 -22.64 -3.90
C GLN A 541 -31.88 -24.00 -4.60
N THR A 542 -32.90 -24.29 -5.42
CA THR A 542 -33.04 -25.60 -6.08
C THR A 542 -32.26 -25.76 -7.39
N SER A 543 -31.60 -24.70 -7.88
CA SER A 543 -30.91 -24.63 -9.17
C SER A 543 -29.43 -25.06 -9.14
N TRP A 544 -28.98 -25.71 -8.06
CA TRP A 544 -27.62 -26.22 -7.92
C TRP A 544 -27.57 -27.66 -7.39
N THR A 545 -26.46 -28.34 -7.66
CA THR A 545 -26.08 -29.64 -7.08
C THR A 545 -24.70 -29.52 -6.46
N MET A 546 -24.57 -29.92 -5.19
CA MET A 546 -23.28 -29.99 -4.50
C MET A 546 -22.73 -31.41 -4.54
N ARG A 547 -21.41 -31.51 -4.77
CA ARG A 547 -20.63 -32.74 -4.73
C ARG A 547 -19.60 -32.63 -3.61
N ILE A 548 -19.56 -33.63 -2.76
CA ILE A 548 -18.56 -33.80 -1.71
C ILE A 548 -17.68 -34.99 -2.05
N THR A 549 -16.39 -34.78 -2.21
CA THR A 549 -15.39 -35.85 -2.44
C THR A 549 -14.50 -35.99 -1.20
N LYS A 550 -14.49 -37.18 -0.61
CA LYS A 550 -13.64 -37.52 0.55
C LYS A 550 -12.42 -38.28 0.06
N TYR A 551 -11.23 -37.85 0.43
CA TYR A 551 -9.97 -38.51 0.05
C TYR A 551 -9.40 -39.32 1.22
N ALA A 552 -9.09 -40.60 0.98
CA ALA A 552 -8.40 -41.42 1.96
C ALA A 552 -6.91 -41.06 2.03
N GLY A 553 -6.36 -41.01 3.23
CA GLY A 553 -4.96 -40.69 3.47
C GLY A 553 -4.38 -41.46 4.66
N ALA A 554 -3.23 -41.02 5.12
CA ALA A 554 -2.57 -41.53 6.32
C ALA A 554 -2.22 -40.38 7.27
N ARG A 555 -2.20 -40.68 8.57
CA ARG A 555 -1.85 -39.72 9.63
C ARG A 555 -0.68 -40.28 10.42
N TYR A 556 0.32 -39.45 10.67
CA TYR A 556 1.50 -39.79 11.43
C TYR A 556 1.68 -38.79 12.55
N GLN A 557 1.80 -39.28 13.78
CA GLN A 557 2.05 -38.45 14.93
C GLN A 557 3.52 -38.45 15.29
N PHE A 558 4.03 -37.29 15.67
CA PHE A 558 5.35 -37.08 16.23
C PHE A 558 5.26 -36.01 17.31
N ARG A 559 6.30 -35.90 18.15
CA ARG A 559 6.27 -35.01 19.31
C ARG A 559 7.36 -33.96 19.20
N ILE A 560 6.99 -32.72 19.46
CA ILE A 560 7.88 -31.60 19.71
C ILE A 560 7.92 -31.38 21.21
N THR A 561 9.14 -31.30 21.76
CA THR A 561 9.39 -31.12 23.20
C THR A 561 10.04 -29.80 23.53
N ASP A 562 10.49 -29.07 22.51
CA ASP A 562 11.21 -27.83 22.62
C ASP A 562 10.66 -26.86 21.57
N GLU A 563 10.13 -25.73 22.01
CA GLU A 563 9.64 -24.66 21.15
C GLU A 563 10.79 -23.93 20.44
N ASP A 564 12.02 -24.04 20.95
CA ASP A 564 13.20 -23.54 20.23
C ASP A 564 13.67 -24.52 19.12
N SER A 565 12.72 -25.01 18.32
CA SER A 565 12.97 -25.87 17.16
C SER A 565 12.25 -25.40 15.89
N SER A 566 12.50 -26.04 14.76
CA SER A 566 11.72 -25.96 13.52
C SER A 566 11.43 -27.37 12.98
N ILE A 567 10.37 -27.53 12.19
CA ILE A 567 9.91 -28.80 11.63
C ILE A 567 10.09 -28.78 10.12
N TYR A 568 10.78 -29.77 9.57
CA TYR A 568 10.89 -29.99 8.13
C TYR A 568 10.34 -31.37 7.77
N ALA A 569 9.21 -31.41 7.08
CA ALA A 569 8.60 -32.63 6.58
C ALA A 569 8.86 -32.81 5.09
N LYS A 570 9.38 -33.98 4.72
CA LYS A 570 9.70 -34.36 3.34
C LYS A 570 9.00 -35.67 2.98
N LEU A 571 8.20 -35.61 1.93
CA LEU A 571 7.52 -36.74 1.33
C LEU A 571 8.22 -37.11 0.02
N THR A 572 8.58 -38.38 -0.15
CA THR A 572 9.24 -38.88 -1.38
C THR A 572 8.54 -40.09 -1.96
N THR A 573 8.49 -40.19 -3.28
CA THR A 573 7.93 -41.31 -4.02
C THR A 573 8.89 -41.78 -5.12
N ASN A 574 8.73 -43.02 -5.58
CA ASN A 574 9.60 -43.56 -6.63
C ASN A 574 9.20 -43.11 -8.05
N GLN A 575 7.99 -42.57 -8.21
CA GLN A 575 7.39 -42.13 -9.47
C GLN A 575 6.54 -40.90 -9.18
N PRO A 576 6.43 -39.94 -10.13
CA PRO A 576 5.60 -38.75 -9.93
C PRO A 576 4.19 -39.09 -9.43
N SER A 577 3.76 -38.41 -8.37
CA SER A 577 2.48 -38.63 -7.68
C SER A 577 1.84 -37.30 -7.29
N ASP A 578 0.58 -37.36 -6.87
CA ASP A 578 -0.22 -36.23 -6.40
C ASP A 578 -0.32 -36.18 -4.87
N LEU A 579 0.59 -36.85 -4.14
CA LEU A 579 0.54 -36.92 -2.69
C LEU A 579 1.09 -35.64 -2.06
N LEU A 580 0.32 -35.02 -1.18
CA LEU A 580 0.72 -33.87 -0.39
C LEU A 580 1.00 -34.30 1.05
N VAL A 581 1.83 -33.53 1.76
CA VAL A 581 1.97 -33.64 3.22
C VAL A 581 1.51 -32.34 3.87
N PHE A 582 0.63 -32.44 4.87
CA PHE A 582 0.15 -31.32 5.70
C PHE A 582 0.64 -31.48 7.13
N LEU A 583 1.02 -30.38 7.78
CA LEU A 583 1.41 -30.31 9.18
C LEU A 583 0.32 -29.64 10.01
N ILE A 584 -0.15 -30.38 11.01
CA ILE A 584 -1.22 -29.96 11.94
C ILE A 584 -0.64 -29.85 13.34
N ASP A 585 -0.87 -28.70 13.97
CA ASP A 585 -0.39 -28.40 15.32
C ASP A 585 -1.10 -29.25 16.41
N PRO A 586 -0.61 -29.21 17.67
CA PRO A 586 -1.21 -29.91 18.79
C PRO A 586 -2.66 -29.52 19.11
N GLN A 587 -3.14 -28.37 18.66
CA GLN A 587 -4.48 -27.80 18.86
C GLN A 587 -5.42 -28.21 17.71
N GLY A 588 -4.86 -28.67 16.60
CA GLY A 588 -5.54 -29.14 15.40
C GLY A 588 -5.64 -28.13 14.27
N TYR A 589 -4.96 -26.99 14.31
CA TYR A 589 -4.93 -26.04 13.21
C TYR A 589 -3.94 -26.47 12.14
N LEU A 590 -4.25 -26.12 10.90
CA LEU A 590 -3.35 -26.30 9.77
C LEU A 590 -2.25 -25.25 9.85
N LYS A 591 -1.01 -25.67 9.62
CA LYS A 591 0.16 -24.78 9.70
C LYS A 591 1.03 -24.83 8.45
N ALA A 592 1.03 -25.92 7.70
CA ALA A 592 1.74 -26.05 6.43
C ALA A 592 1.14 -27.18 5.59
N PRO A 593 1.34 -27.19 4.25
CA PRO A 593 2.01 -26.16 3.48
C PRO A 593 1.10 -24.95 3.28
N ASP A 594 1.70 -23.83 2.94
CA ASP A 594 0.96 -22.69 2.40
C ASP A 594 0.46 -23.00 0.98
N ILE A 595 -0.67 -22.40 0.63
CA ILE A 595 -1.19 -22.41 -0.73
C ILE A 595 -0.51 -21.29 -1.53
N PRO A 596 -0.16 -21.50 -2.82
CA PRO A 596 0.52 -20.46 -3.59
C PRO A 596 -0.31 -19.18 -3.75
N ASN A 597 0.33 -18.03 -3.62
CA ASN A 597 -0.30 -16.72 -3.89
C ASN A 597 -0.71 -16.54 -5.36
N TRP A 598 -0.02 -17.19 -6.29
CA TRP A 598 -0.35 -17.18 -7.72
C TRP A 598 -0.60 -18.57 -8.27
N ASN A 599 -1.61 -18.70 -9.14
CA ASN A 599 -1.95 -19.91 -9.85
C ASN A 599 -2.24 -19.57 -11.33
N GLY A 600 -1.59 -20.28 -12.25
CA GLY A 600 -1.74 -20.09 -13.70
C GLY A 600 -0.56 -19.42 -14.40
N PRO A 601 -0.64 -19.20 -15.72
CA PRO A 601 0.41 -18.55 -16.49
C PRO A 601 0.39 -17.04 -16.24
N VAL A 602 1.57 -16.42 -16.18
CA VAL A 602 1.66 -14.97 -16.31
C VAL A 602 1.54 -14.61 -17.78
N ASN A 603 0.42 -14.02 -18.16
CA ASN A 603 0.13 -13.57 -19.53
C ASN A 603 1.00 -12.37 -19.92
N PRO A 604 1.14 -12.05 -21.23
CA PRO A 604 1.75 -10.81 -21.68
C PRO A 604 1.16 -9.56 -21.00
N ILE A 605 1.95 -8.49 -20.91
CA ILE A 605 1.49 -7.22 -20.35
C ILE A 605 0.21 -6.72 -21.06
N HIS A 606 -0.70 -6.09 -20.32
CA HIS A 606 -2.06 -5.70 -20.75
C HIS A 606 -3.04 -6.87 -21.03
N ILE A 607 -2.65 -8.11 -20.72
CA ILE A 607 -3.50 -9.30 -20.82
C ILE A 607 -3.59 -9.97 -19.45
N TRP A 608 -4.79 -10.16 -18.90
CA TRP A 608 -4.97 -10.89 -17.64
C TRP A 608 -5.70 -12.22 -17.79
N ASN A 609 -5.57 -13.06 -16.77
CA ASN A 609 -6.32 -14.31 -16.66
C ASN A 609 -7.80 -13.99 -16.39
N GLY A 610 -8.71 -14.38 -17.27
CA GLY A 610 -10.16 -14.19 -17.08
C GLY A 610 -10.84 -13.20 -18.03
N LEU A 611 -10.10 -12.41 -18.84
CA LEU A 611 -10.65 -11.65 -19.97
C LEU A 611 -10.76 -12.58 -21.19
N GLU A 612 -11.81 -13.40 -21.22
CA GLU A 612 -12.18 -14.24 -22.37
C GLU A 612 -11.19 -15.38 -22.69
N ASN A 613 -10.24 -15.72 -21.79
CA ASN A 613 -9.22 -16.71 -22.11
C ASN A 613 -8.72 -17.57 -20.92
N PRO A 614 -8.99 -18.90 -20.90
CA PRO A 614 -9.99 -19.64 -21.70
C PRO A 614 -11.41 -19.47 -21.14
N SER A 615 -12.42 -19.91 -21.90
CA SER A 615 -13.86 -19.84 -21.52
C SER A 615 -14.22 -20.52 -20.19
N TYR A 616 -13.33 -21.35 -19.65
CA TYR A 616 -13.38 -21.89 -18.30
C TYR A 616 -12.02 -21.58 -17.66
N ASN A 617 -11.98 -20.84 -16.56
CA ASN A 617 -10.75 -20.40 -15.90
C ASN A 617 -10.16 -21.55 -15.05
N PRO A 618 -9.13 -22.29 -15.51
CA PRO A 618 -8.60 -23.43 -14.79
C PRO A 618 -7.69 -23.01 -13.63
N TRP A 619 -7.38 -21.71 -13.53
CA TRP A 619 -6.49 -21.13 -12.54
C TRP A 619 -7.20 -20.76 -11.23
N ARG A 620 -8.51 -21.00 -11.16
CA ARG A 620 -9.27 -20.88 -9.91
C ARG A 620 -8.96 -22.00 -8.92
N THR A 621 -8.46 -23.14 -9.41
CA THR A 621 -8.17 -24.30 -8.57
C THR A 621 -6.68 -24.61 -8.57
N TRP A 622 -6.05 -24.67 -7.40
CA TRP A 622 -4.66 -25.08 -7.29
C TRP A 622 -4.52 -26.60 -7.51
N HIS A 623 -3.82 -26.95 -8.59
CA HIS A 623 -3.50 -28.34 -8.95
C HIS A 623 -1.97 -28.50 -9.08
N PRO A 624 -1.28 -28.86 -7.99
CA PRO A 624 0.16 -29.16 -8.01
C PRO A 624 0.51 -30.15 -9.12
N ALA A 625 1.62 -29.88 -9.84
CA ALA A 625 2.17 -30.84 -10.77
C ALA A 625 2.54 -32.15 -10.06
N LEU A 626 2.46 -33.28 -10.79
CA LEU A 626 2.91 -34.56 -10.26
C LEU A 626 4.39 -34.50 -9.92
N HIS A 627 4.75 -34.91 -8.71
CA HIS A 627 6.09 -34.75 -8.17
C HIS A 627 6.57 -36.03 -7.49
N THR A 628 7.89 -36.16 -7.39
CA THR A 628 8.55 -37.23 -6.63
C THR A 628 8.92 -36.80 -5.23
N GLU A 629 8.84 -35.50 -4.95
CA GLU A 629 9.16 -34.88 -3.68
C GLU A 629 8.15 -33.77 -3.37
N TYR A 630 7.68 -33.71 -2.12
CA TYR A 630 6.85 -32.63 -1.60
C TYR A 630 7.27 -32.30 -0.17
N THR A 631 7.31 -31.02 0.17
CA THR A 631 7.83 -30.55 1.47
C THR A 631 6.83 -29.63 2.17
N ALA A 632 6.94 -29.57 3.49
CA ALA A 632 6.22 -28.64 4.35
C ALA A 632 7.15 -28.27 5.52
N GLU A 633 7.28 -26.99 5.82
CA GLU A 633 8.17 -26.46 6.86
C GLU A 633 7.40 -25.60 7.86
N ILE A 634 7.82 -25.61 9.12
CA ILE A 634 7.33 -24.74 10.19
C ILE A 634 8.53 -24.21 10.96
N LEU A 635 8.67 -22.89 11.04
CA LEU A 635 9.78 -22.25 11.76
C LEU A 635 9.52 -22.09 13.25
N HIS A 636 8.26 -21.84 13.65
CA HIS A 636 7.86 -21.64 15.04
C HIS A 636 6.83 -22.69 15.50
N PRO A 637 7.24 -23.93 15.81
CA PRO A 637 6.34 -24.97 16.27
C PRO A 637 6.02 -24.85 17.76
N GLU A 638 4.76 -25.05 18.13
CA GLU A 638 4.37 -25.23 19.53
C GLU A 638 4.77 -26.62 20.08
N THR A 639 5.02 -26.70 21.40
CA THR A 639 5.25 -28.00 22.04
C THR A 639 4.00 -28.87 22.03
N GLY A 640 4.18 -30.17 21.78
CA GLY A 640 3.06 -31.12 21.81
C GLY A 640 3.12 -32.21 20.75
N ILE A 641 1.97 -32.85 20.51
CA ILE A 641 1.84 -33.92 19.52
C ILE A 641 1.34 -33.32 18.21
N TRP A 642 2.25 -33.25 17.24
CA TRP A 642 1.97 -32.84 15.88
C TRP A 642 1.45 -34.00 15.06
N THR A 643 0.67 -33.69 14.01
CA THR A 643 0.19 -34.68 13.04
C THR A 643 0.60 -34.29 11.63
N ALA A 644 1.37 -35.16 10.97
CA ALA A 644 1.59 -35.11 9.53
C ALA A 644 0.50 -35.92 8.81
N ILE A 645 -0.23 -35.29 7.88
CA ILE A 645 -1.25 -35.94 7.06
C ILE A 645 -0.69 -36.11 5.65
N VAL A 646 -0.65 -37.35 5.15
CA VAL A 646 -0.31 -37.66 3.76
C VAL A 646 -1.58 -38.03 3.00
N VAL A 647 -1.93 -37.27 1.96
CA VAL A 647 -3.20 -37.43 1.24
C VAL A 647 -3.03 -37.03 -0.23
N PRO A 648 -3.69 -37.73 -1.17
CA PRO A 648 -3.65 -37.36 -2.59
C PRO A 648 -4.51 -36.12 -2.87
N ARG A 649 -4.05 -35.29 -3.79
CA ARG A 649 -4.79 -34.14 -4.31
C ARG A 649 -5.94 -34.53 -5.23
N GLU A 650 -5.72 -35.52 -6.10
CA GLU A 650 -6.67 -35.97 -7.14
C GLU A 650 -7.08 -37.44 -6.96
N ALA A 651 -6.23 -38.24 -6.32
CA ALA A 651 -6.31 -39.69 -6.16
C ALA A 651 -6.33 -40.48 -7.48
N ASN A 652 -5.60 -40.00 -8.49
CA ASN A 652 -5.44 -40.68 -9.77
C ASN A 652 -4.59 -41.96 -9.62
N GLY A 653 -5.03 -43.09 -10.18
CA GLY A 653 -4.33 -44.38 -10.06
C GLY A 653 -4.81 -45.25 -8.88
N SER A 654 -4.05 -46.31 -8.53
CA SER A 654 -4.52 -47.32 -7.56
C SER A 654 -3.72 -47.42 -6.27
N ILE A 655 -2.39 -47.32 -6.31
CA ILE A 655 -1.52 -47.42 -5.14
C ILE A 655 -0.22 -46.66 -5.35
N VAL A 656 0.22 -45.90 -4.36
CA VAL A 656 1.47 -45.14 -4.37
C VAL A 656 2.32 -45.56 -3.19
N ARG A 657 3.59 -45.90 -3.45
CA ARG A 657 4.60 -46.14 -2.40
C ARG A 657 5.31 -44.82 -2.11
N TYR A 658 5.33 -44.44 -0.84
CA TYR A 658 5.96 -43.19 -0.40
C TYR A 658 6.79 -43.40 0.86
N THR A 659 7.73 -42.47 1.11
CA THR A 659 8.46 -42.32 2.36
C THR A 659 8.25 -40.91 2.90
N LEU A 660 7.70 -40.81 4.09
CA LEU A 660 7.63 -39.56 4.85
C LEU A 660 8.80 -39.54 5.85
N SER A 661 9.59 -38.48 5.83
CA SER A 661 10.55 -38.12 6.88
C SER A 661 10.18 -36.77 7.49
N VAL A 662 10.32 -36.64 8.81
CA VAL A 662 10.22 -35.37 9.52
C VAL A 662 11.49 -35.20 10.32
N ASP A 663 12.21 -34.13 10.00
CA ASP A 663 13.40 -33.67 10.70
C ASP A 663 13.01 -32.49 11.59
N VAL A 664 13.57 -32.45 12.80
CA VAL A 664 13.42 -31.34 13.73
C VAL A 664 14.81 -30.75 13.95
N LYS A 665 14.94 -29.46 13.67
CA LYS A 665 16.15 -28.68 13.93
C LYS A 665 15.95 -27.91 15.23
N THR A 666 16.80 -28.12 16.22
CA THR A 666 16.76 -27.40 17.51
C THR A 666 17.89 -26.37 17.53
N VAL A 667 17.55 -25.13 17.86
CA VAL A 667 18.51 -24.03 17.95
C VAL A 667 19.47 -24.31 19.10
N ASN A 668 20.77 -24.16 18.87
CA ASN A 668 21.77 -24.32 19.90
C ASN A 668 21.73 -23.13 20.89
N PRO A 669 21.58 -23.34 22.22
CA PRO A 669 21.54 -22.25 23.19
C PRO A 669 22.79 -21.35 23.14
N ASP A 670 23.98 -21.93 22.98
CA ASP A 670 25.23 -21.16 22.90
C ASP A 670 25.27 -20.31 21.61
N ARG A 671 24.71 -20.83 20.50
CA ARG A 671 24.54 -20.07 19.25
C ARG A 671 23.60 -18.89 19.46
N ALA A 672 22.46 -19.13 20.11
CA ALA A 672 21.47 -18.09 20.36
C ALA A 672 22.03 -16.98 21.26
N ASP A 673 22.65 -17.36 22.37
CA ASP A 673 23.24 -16.42 23.33
C ASP A 673 24.39 -15.63 22.74
N ALA A 674 25.29 -16.27 21.98
CA ALA A 674 26.39 -15.58 21.31
C ALA A 674 25.90 -14.61 20.23
N SER A 675 24.93 -15.00 19.41
CA SER A 675 24.40 -14.15 18.32
C SER A 675 23.70 -12.90 18.87
N ILE A 676 22.81 -13.06 19.85
CA ILE A 676 22.09 -11.93 20.45
C ILE A 676 23.02 -11.06 21.31
N SER A 677 24.01 -11.65 22.00
CA SER A 677 25.03 -10.88 22.72
C SER A 677 25.88 -10.05 21.77
N ALA A 678 26.36 -10.63 20.67
CA ALA A 678 27.17 -9.91 19.69
C ALA A 678 26.38 -8.80 18.99
N ALA A 679 25.11 -9.05 18.65
CA ALA A 679 24.25 -8.06 18.03
C ALA A 679 24.02 -6.85 18.94
N ASN A 680 23.68 -7.06 20.22
CA ASN A 680 23.55 -5.97 21.19
C ASN A 680 24.90 -5.35 21.58
N ALA A 681 26.00 -6.09 21.55
CA ALA A 681 27.34 -5.56 21.72
C ALA A 681 27.69 -4.55 20.62
N ALA A 682 27.25 -4.79 19.38
CA ALA A 682 27.41 -3.83 18.29
C ALA A 682 26.60 -2.54 18.53
N VAL A 683 25.39 -2.63 19.08
CA VAL A 683 24.59 -1.46 19.50
C VAL A 683 25.30 -0.66 20.60
N ILE A 684 25.76 -1.33 21.66
CA ILE A 684 26.48 -0.67 22.77
C ILE A 684 27.77 -0.03 22.25
N ALA A 685 28.51 -0.72 21.38
CA ALA A 685 29.73 -0.21 20.76
C ALA A 685 29.44 1.03 19.88
N SER A 686 28.37 1.01 19.09
CA SER A 686 27.91 2.11 18.25
C SER A 686 27.55 3.36 19.06
N LEU A 687 26.75 3.21 20.12
CA LEU A 687 26.29 4.32 20.95
C LEU A 687 27.45 5.06 21.65
N ASN A 688 28.56 4.38 21.90
CA ASN A 688 29.73 4.93 22.61
C ASN A 688 30.96 5.13 21.70
N HIS A 689 30.85 4.83 20.41
CA HIS A 689 31.96 4.78 19.45
C HIS A 689 33.19 3.99 19.97
N PHE A 690 32.95 2.82 20.57
CA PHE A 690 33.99 1.89 21.01
C PHE A 690 34.22 0.78 19.97
N PRO A 691 35.45 0.25 19.83
CA PRO A 691 35.69 -0.92 18.99
C PRO A 691 34.97 -2.16 19.55
N LEU A 692 34.31 -2.91 18.67
CA LEU A 692 33.78 -4.25 18.96
C LEU A 692 34.83 -5.30 18.63
N LEU A 693 35.13 -6.18 19.58
CA LEU A 693 36.11 -7.27 19.42
C LEU A 693 35.53 -8.61 19.86
N TYR A 694 35.97 -9.69 19.24
CA TYR A 694 35.49 -11.03 19.57
C TYR A 694 36.50 -11.88 20.33
N VAL A 695 35.98 -12.77 21.17
CA VAL A 695 36.74 -13.85 21.81
C VAL A 695 36.10 -15.20 21.54
N ASN A 696 36.86 -16.28 21.71
CA ASN A 696 36.29 -17.62 21.75
C ASN A 696 35.80 -17.92 23.16
N GLN A 697 34.90 -18.89 23.30
CA GLN A 697 34.33 -19.35 24.57
C GLN A 697 35.39 -19.55 25.68
N ASP A 698 36.55 -20.12 25.30
CA ASP A 698 37.61 -20.50 26.23
C ASP A 698 38.90 -19.69 26.12
N SER A 699 39.04 -18.80 25.15
CA SER A 699 40.33 -18.14 24.88
C SER A 699 40.20 -16.79 24.20
N VAL A 700 41.19 -15.91 24.47
CA VAL A 700 41.37 -14.67 23.73
C VAL A 700 42.21 -14.98 22.49
N PRO A 701 41.65 -14.84 21.26
CA PRO A 701 42.41 -15.06 20.04
C PRO A 701 43.59 -14.10 19.89
N ALA A 702 44.61 -14.51 19.13
CA ALA A 702 45.82 -13.71 18.94
C ALA A 702 45.54 -12.35 18.26
N ALA A 703 44.59 -12.30 17.31
CA ALA A 703 44.18 -11.07 16.66
C ALA A 703 43.55 -10.09 17.66
N THR A 704 42.61 -10.56 18.50
CA THR A 704 42.00 -9.77 19.57
C THR A 704 43.00 -9.25 20.58
N ALA A 705 43.92 -10.10 21.03
CA ALA A 705 44.99 -9.69 21.95
C ALA A 705 45.92 -8.63 21.33
N SER A 706 46.18 -8.73 20.02
CA SER A 706 46.97 -7.74 19.28
C SER A 706 46.23 -6.41 19.19
N ALA A 707 44.93 -6.42 18.89
CA ALA A 707 44.10 -5.22 18.86
C ALA A 707 44.01 -4.52 20.22
N PHE A 708 43.84 -5.27 21.32
CA PHE A 708 43.88 -4.68 22.67
C PHE A 708 45.18 -3.91 22.93
N ASN A 709 46.33 -4.51 22.57
CA ASN A 709 47.62 -3.88 22.75
C ASN A 709 47.82 -2.66 21.83
N ALA A 710 47.40 -2.76 20.56
CA ALA A 710 47.56 -1.69 19.58
C ALA A 710 46.75 -0.45 19.94
N LEU A 711 45.53 -0.64 20.45
CA LEU A 711 44.61 0.45 20.81
C LEU A 711 44.80 0.98 22.23
N GLY A 712 45.57 0.28 23.07
CA GLY A 712 45.76 0.63 24.48
C GLY A 712 44.54 0.32 25.36
N VAL A 713 43.78 -0.74 25.01
CA VAL A 713 42.58 -1.15 25.75
C VAL A 713 42.97 -1.66 27.13
N THR A 714 42.41 -1.03 28.16
CA THR A 714 42.59 -1.43 29.57
C THR A 714 41.30 -1.85 30.23
N LYS A 715 40.16 -1.43 29.68
CA LYS A 715 38.81 -1.75 30.13
C LYS A 715 38.01 -2.48 29.07
N VAL A 716 37.13 -3.39 29.48
CA VAL A 716 36.16 -4.02 28.58
C VAL A 716 34.75 -3.97 29.13
N ILE A 717 33.79 -3.76 28.22
CA ILE A 717 32.37 -4.08 28.44
C ILE A 717 32.18 -5.46 27.83
N PHE A 718 32.01 -6.49 28.66
CA PHE A 718 31.85 -7.86 28.19
C PHE A 718 30.35 -8.19 28.11
N VAL A 719 29.87 -8.49 26.91
CA VAL A 719 28.48 -8.84 26.63
C VAL A 719 28.44 -10.34 26.38
N GLU A 720 27.93 -11.10 27.35
CA GLU A 720 27.97 -12.56 27.38
C GLU A 720 26.72 -13.15 28.04
N ARG A 721 25.57 -12.98 27.40
CA ARG A 721 24.31 -13.57 27.86
C ARG A 721 24.47 -15.07 28.11
N GLY A 722 23.88 -15.58 29.19
CA GLY A 722 23.90 -17.02 29.49
C GLY A 722 25.21 -17.55 30.06
N GLU A 723 26.14 -16.67 30.46
CA GLU A 723 27.48 -17.02 30.95
C GLU A 723 28.35 -17.79 29.93
N ILE A 724 28.08 -17.62 28.63
CA ILE A 724 28.82 -18.28 27.54
C ILE A 724 30.32 -18.02 27.60
N GLY A 725 30.77 -16.88 28.14
CA GLY A 725 32.16 -16.46 28.21
C GLY A 725 32.87 -16.78 29.54
N ALA A 726 32.27 -17.59 30.42
CA ALA A 726 32.79 -17.81 31.78
C ALA A 726 34.26 -18.24 31.82
N ASN A 727 34.72 -19.04 30.85
CA ASN A 727 36.09 -19.57 30.79
C ASN A 727 37.13 -18.58 30.26
N VAL A 728 36.72 -17.59 29.45
CA VAL A 728 37.60 -16.55 28.91
C VAL A 728 37.63 -15.29 29.79
N ARG A 729 36.62 -15.07 30.64
CA ARG A 729 36.46 -13.89 31.50
C ARG A 729 37.73 -13.46 32.25
N SER A 730 38.42 -14.41 32.89
CA SER A 730 39.66 -14.14 33.66
C SER A 730 40.88 -13.76 32.81
N LYS A 731 40.79 -13.87 31.48
CA LYS A 731 41.84 -13.61 30.51
C LYS A 731 41.66 -12.27 29.78
N LEU A 732 40.53 -11.59 30.00
CA LEU A 732 40.26 -10.27 29.43
C LEU A 732 41.01 -9.17 30.21
N PRO A 733 41.15 -7.96 29.63
CA PRO A 733 41.48 -6.75 30.40
C PRO A 733 40.48 -6.49 31.53
N THR A 734 40.64 -5.39 32.28
CA THR A 734 39.73 -5.11 33.41
C THR A 734 38.30 -4.98 32.93
N ILE A 735 37.40 -5.84 33.40
CA ILE A 735 35.99 -5.81 33.03
C ILE A 735 35.32 -4.66 33.81
N ASP A 736 34.90 -3.62 33.09
CA ASP A 736 34.19 -2.47 33.63
C ASP A 736 32.70 -2.80 33.82
N LYS A 737 32.12 -3.52 32.85
CA LYS A 737 30.76 -4.06 32.89
C LYS A 737 30.74 -5.49 32.35
N ASP A 738 30.04 -6.38 33.04
CA ASP A 738 29.95 -7.82 32.77
C ASP A 738 28.47 -8.18 32.60
N LEU A 739 27.94 -8.06 31.38
CA LEU A 739 26.51 -8.17 31.08
C LEU A 739 26.16 -9.62 30.73
N LYS A 740 25.44 -10.32 31.62
CA LYS A 740 25.19 -11.77 31.55
C LYS A 740 23.73 -12.14 31.30
N THR A 741 22.84 -11.17 31.44
CA THR A 741 21.41 -11.36 31.26
C THR A 741 20.87 -10.39 30.22
N MET A 742 19.75 -10.75 29.58
CA MET A 742 19.11 -9.84 28.63
C MET A 742 18.69 -8.53 29.31
N GLN A 743 18.26 -8.56 30.58
CA GLN A 743 17.92 -7.33 31.32
C GLN A 743 19.11 -6.39 31.48
N GLU A 744 20.30 -6.90 31.86
CA GLU A 744 21.50 -6.07 32.00
C GLU A 744 21.91 -5.42 30.67
N ILE A 745 21.73 -6.14 29.55
CA ILE A 745 21.97 -5.63 28.20
C ILE A 745 20.95 -4.54 27.84
N VAL A 746 19.67 -4.79 28.08
CA VAL A 746 18.58 -3.83 27.87
C VAL A 746 18.82 -2.56 28.68
N ASP A 747 19.15 -2.70 29.97
CA ASP A 747 19.43 -1.57 30.86
C ASP A 747 20.62 -0.76 30.35
N GLU A 748 21.70 -1.39 29.90
CA GLU A 748 22.86 -0.69 29.34
C GLU A 748 22.49 0.17 28.13
N ILE A 749 21.74 -0.39 27.18
CA ILE A 749 21.29 0.32 25.99
C ILE A 749 20.31 1.43 26.35
N LYS A 750 19.26 1.12 27.14
CA LYS A 750 18.19 2.06 27.48
C LYS A 750 18.61 3.17 28.45
N ASN A 751 19.73 3.01 29.17
CA ASN A 751 20.33 4.07 29.98
C ASN A 751 21.12 5.10 29.16
N HIS A 752 21.41 4.80 27.88
CA HIS A 752 22.08 5.76 27.01
C HIS A 752 21.13 6.92 26.63
N PRO A 753 21.54 8.20 26.70
CA PRO A 753 20.66 9.35 26.43
C PRO A 753 20.04 9.38 25.03
N ALA A 754 20.68 8.75 24.05
CA ALA A 754 20.21 8.67 22.67
C ALA A 754 19.30 7.46 22.38
N SER A 755 18.99 6.64 23.39
CA SER A 755 18.11 5.48 23.21
C SER A 755 16.64 5.91 23.11
N GLU A 756 16.00 5.56 22.00
CA GLU A 756 14.60 5.87 21.74
C GLU A 756 13.64 4.86 22.41
N ASN A 757 12.33 5.14 22.44
CA ASN A 757 11.31 4.17 22.85
C ASN A 757 11.00 3.16 21.72
N TYR A 758 12.07 2.55 21.22
CA TYR A 758 12.09 1.70 20.04
C TYR A 758 12.66 0.33 20.40
N ILE A 759 12.13 -0.73 19.78
CA ILE A 759 12.46 -2.13 20.06
C ILE A 759 12.68 -2.85 18.73
N THR A 760 13.82 -3.50 18.57
CA THR A 760 14.13 -4.28 17.37
C THR A 760 14.00 -5.76 17.66
N ILE A 761 13.31 -6.49 16.78
CA ILE A 761 13.00 -7.90 16.95
C ILE A 761 13.52 -8.67 15.73
N THR A 762 14.18 -9.80 15.97
CA THR A 762 14.66 -10.73 14.95
C THR A 762 14.26 -12.16 15.31
N SER A 763 14.47 -13.09 14.38
CA SER A 763 14.38 -14.53 14.61
C SER A 763 15.70 -15.22 14.27
N LEU A 764 15.96 -16.38 14.88
CA LEU A 764 17.09 -17.26 14.56
C LEU A 764 16.65 -18.56 13.88
N LYS A 765 15.35 -18.75 13.63
CA LYS A 765 14.76 -20.02 13.16
C LYS A 765 15.19 -20.43 11.76
N THR A 766 15.31 -19.48 10.84
CA THR A 766 15.84 -19.73 9.49
C THR A 766 17.26 -20.29 9.53
N GLY A 767 18.04 -19.94 10.56
CA GLY A 767 19.46 -20.23 10.67
C GLY A 767 20.37 -19.19 9.99
N ALA A 768 19.79 -18.27 9.22
CA ALA A 768 20.51 -17.13 8.63
C ALA A 768 20.75 -16.03 9.67
N GLY A 769 21.67 -15.10 9.41
CA GLY A 769 22.04 -14.05 10.35
C GLY A 769 21.27 -12.73 10.23
N PHE A 770 19.93 -12.76 10.21
CA PHE A 770 19.10 -11.55 10.23
C PHE A 770 19.33 -10.65 11.47
N PHE A 771 19.94 -11.19 12.52
CA PHE A 771 20.40 -10.40 13.68
C PHE A 771 21.47 -9.34 13.31
N ALA A 772 22.20 -9.49 12.21
CA ALA A 772 23.18 -8.52 11.73
C ALA A 772 22.52 -7.24 11.18
N PRO A 773 21.64 -7.30 10.16
CA PRO A 773 20.87 -6.12 9.73
C PRO A 773 19.96 -5.58 10.84
N ALA A 774 19.42 -6.43 11.72
CA ALA A 774 18.68 -5.99 12.91
C ALA A 774 19.54 -5.10 13.82
N ALA A 775 20.82 -5.44 14.00
CA ALA A 775 21.74 -4.62 14.79
C ALA A 775 22.05 -3.28 14.15
N MET A 776 22.03 -3.19 12.82
CA MET A 776 22.29 -1.94 12.11
C MET A 776 21.20 -0.90 12.39
N ILE A 777 19.93 -1.28 12.23
CA ILE A 777 18.80 -0.39 12.56
C ILE A 777 18.74 -0.13 14.07
N ALA A 778 19.00 -1.15 14.89
CA ALA A 778 18.99 -0.99 16.35
C ALA A 778 20.06 -0.02 16.86
N ALA A 779 21.24 -0.02 16.24
CA ALA A 779 22.32 0.92 16.54
C ALA A 779 21.93 2.38 16.23
N TYR A 780 21.10 2.60 15.19
CA TYR A 780 20.60 3.93 14.85
C TYR A 780 19.62 4.47 15.90
N HIS A 781 18.60 3.70 16.27
CA HIS A 781 17.60 4.10 17.29
C HIS A 781 18.08 3.93 18.73
N GLY A 782 19.25 3.30 18.95
CA GLY A 782 19.69 2.88 20.27
C GLY A 782 18.69 1.92 20.93
N SER A 783 18.16 0.96 20.17
CA SER A 783 17.21 -0.04 20.65
C SER A 783 17.91 -1.34 21.03
N PRO A 784 17.39 -2.11 22.01
CA PRO A 784 17.82 -3.48 22.21
C PRO A 784 17.31 -4.37 21.09
N ILE A 785 18.07 -5.41 20.79
CA ILE A 785 17.70 -6.46 19.84
C ILE A 785 17.22 -7.66 20.65
N LEU A 786 15.97 -8.04 20.40
CA LEU A 786 15.31 -9.17 21.02
C LEU A 786 15.08 -10.27 20.00
N ARG A 787 15.16 -11.52 20.43
CA ARG A 787 14.72 -12.64 19.60
C ARG A 787 13.26 -12.99 19.92
N ILE A 788 12.44 -13.24 18.90
CA ILE A 788 11.00 -13.48 19.06
C ILE A 788 10.69 -14.78 19.81
N GLU A 789 11.59 -15.76 19.76
CA GLU A 789 11.42 -17.08 20.38
C GLU A 789 11.46 -17.05 21.90
N GLU A 790 11.93 -15.97 22.50
CA GLU A 790 11.93 -15.75 23.95
C GLU A 790 10.58 -15.20 24.46
N ALA A 791 9.69 -14.78 23.56
CA ALA A 791 8.35 -14.32 23.92
C ALA A 791 7.45 -15.49 24.36
N SER A 792 7.00 -15.45 25.61
CA SER A 792 6.07 -16.44 26.13
C SER A 792 4.76 -16.45 25.32
N GLY A 793 4.26 -17.63 24.95
CA GLY A 793 3.06 -17.76 24.13
C GLY A 793 3.31 -17.90 22.63
N ASN A 794 4.58 -17.79 22.20
CA ASN A 794 5.00 -17.99 20.81
C ASN A 794 4.18 -17.16 19.78
N PRO A 795 4.24 -15.82 19.85
CA PRO A 795 3.44 -14.94 19.01
C PRO A 795 3.68 -15.15 17.51
N ALA A 796 4.89 -15.54 17.10
CA ALA A 796 5.19 -15.89 15.70
C ALA A 796 4.41 -17.13 15.23
N ALA A 797 4.28 -18.17 16.08
CA ALA A 797 3.44 -19.32 15.77
C ALA A 797 1.95 -18.96 15.65
N VAL A 798 1.49 -17.98 16.43
CA VAL A 798 0.11 -17.50 16.35
C VAL A 798 -0.12 -16.67 15.08
N ALA A 799 0.82 -15.80 14.70
CA ALA A 799 0.78 -15.06 13.45
C ALA A 799 0.73 -16.01 12.25
N ASP A 800 1.61 -17.01 12.22
CA ASP A 800 1.61 -18.08 11.21
C ASP A 800 0.28 -18.86 11.19
N ARG A 801 -0.41 -19.00 12.34
CA ARG A 801 -1.73 -19.66 12.41
C ARG A 801 -2.80 -18.82 11.72
N ILE A 802 -2.73 -17.49 11.89
CA ILE A 802 -3.60 -16.56 11.18
C ILE A 802 -3.29 -16.62 9.68
N HIS A 803 -2.02 -16.47 9.30
CA HIS A 803 -1.58 -16.43 7.91
C HIS A 803 -2.01 -17.67 7.12
N THR A 804 -1.65 -18.88 7.58
CA THR A 804 -2.06 -20.12 6.92
C THR A 804 -3.58 -20.27 6.87
N TRP A 805 -4.31 -19.84 7.91
CA TRP A 805 -5.77 -19.87 7.87
C TRP A 805 -6.32 -18.94 6.79
N ARG A 806 -5.84 -17.69 6.70
CA ARG A 806 -6.29 -16.70 5.71
C ARG A 806 -6.02 -17.20 4.29
N LEU A 807 -4.84 -17.76 4.06
CA LEU A 807 -4.44 -18.38 2.80
C LEU A 807 -5.40 -19.50 2.37
N TRP A 808 -5.68 -20.47 3.24
CA TRP A 808 -6.55 -21.60 2.89
C TRP A 808 -8.04 -21.27 2.91
N ALA A 809 -8.45 -20.28 3.70
CA ALA A 809 -9.82 -19.78 3.71
C ALA A 809 -10.15 -18.94 2.46
N GLY A 810 -9.11 -18.35 1.83
CA GLY A 810 -9.18 -17.51 0.63
C GLY A 810 -9.72 -18.18 -0.63
N ASP A 811 -9.72 -17.43 -1.72
CA ASP A 811 -10.19 -17.86 -3.03
C ASP A 811 -9.32 -17.26 -4.16
N TYR A 812 -9.23 -17.91 -5.32
CA TYR A 812 -8.44 -17.41 -6.45
C TYR A 812 -9.26 -16.48 -7.34
N TYR A 813 -8.78 -15.24 -7.48
CA TYR A 813 -9.32 -14.21 -8.34
C TYR A 813 -8.28 -13.79 -9.39
N HIS A 814 -8.61 -13.95 -10.68
CA HIS A 814 -7.67 -13.70 -11.79
C HIS A 814 -6.30 -14.40 -11.69
N GLY A 815 -6.23 -15.52 -10.96
CA GLY A 815 -5.01 -16.27 -10.69
C GLY A 815 -4.28 -15.86 -9.40
N GLY A 816 -4.57 -14.67 -8.85
CA GLY A 816 -4.09 -14.22 -7.55
C GLY A 816 -4.95 -14.77 -6.40
N ARG A 817 -4.33 -15.05 -5.25
CA ARG A 817 -5.00 -15.56 -4.07
C ARG A 817 -5.53 -14.39 -3.23
N ASP A 818 -6.84 -14.18 -3.30
CA ASP A 818 -7.55 -13.32 -2.37
C ASP A 818 -7.67 -14.02 -1.01
N LEU A 819 -7.28 -13.34 0.05
CA LEU A 819 -7.10 -13.93 1.37
C LEU A 819 -8.38 -13.87 2.19
N GLY A 820 -8.65 -14.96 2.92
CA GLY A 820 -9.77 -15.02 3.84
C GLY A 820 -9.66 -13.98 4.96
N SER A 821 -10.81 -13.48 5.38
CA SER A 821 -10.93 -12.60 6.54
C SER A 821 -11.34 -13.39 7.78
N LEU A 822 -10.68 -13.14 8.92
CA LEU A 822 -10.99 -13.86 10.15
C LEU A 822 -12.44 -13.55 10.60
N PRO A 823 -13.17 -14.55 11.15
CA PRO A 823 -14.51 -14.33 11.68
C PRO A 823 -14.53 -13.29 12.82
N LYS A 824 -15.43 -12.30 12.71
CA LYS A 824 -15.66 -11.24 13.69
C LYS A 824 -17.03 -11.38 14.34
N ALA A 825 -17.07 -11.30 15.68
CA ALA A 825 -18.33 -11.14 16.40
C ALA A 825 -18.72 -9.66 16.49
N ASN A 826 -20.03 -9.37 16.43
CA ASN A 826 -20.57 -8.01 16.58
C ASN A 826 -20.65 -7.53 18.04
N GLY A 827 -20.06 -8.28 18.97
CA GLY A 827 -19.97 -7.94 20.38
C GLY A 827 -19.22 -9.02 21.17
N PRO A 828 -18.86 -8.74 22.43
CA PRO A 828 -18.08 -9.67 23.25
C PRO A 828 -18.77 -11.03 23.42
N LEU A 829 -18.07 -12.11 23.05
CA LEU A 829 -18.52 -13.49 23.28
C LEU A 829 -17.88 -14.07 24.55
N GLN A 830 -18.70 -14.68 25.41
CA GLN A 830 -18.26 -15.53 26.52
C GLN A 830 -18.96 -16.89 26.44
N ILE A 831 -18.40 -17.82 25.68
CA ILE A 831 -18.89 -19.20 25.59
C ILE A 831 -17.73 -20.18 25.75
N THR A 832 -17.87 -21.14 26.65
CA THR A 832 -16.86 -22.20 26.82
C THR A 832 -17.01 -23.28 25.74
N LYS A 833 -15.92 -24.01 25.44
CA LYS A 833 -15.95 -25.16 24.51
C LYS A 833 -17.01 -26.21 24.90
N LEU A 834 -17.25 -26.40 26.20
CA LEU A 834 -18.27 -27.31 26.71
C LEU A 834 -19.68 -26.79 26.44
N GLU A 835 -19.94 -25.51 26.67
CA GLU A 835 -21.23 -24.89 26.38
C GLU A 835 -21.53 -24.92 24.88
N LEU A 836 -20.56 -24.57 24.03
CA LEU A 836 -20.67 -24.68 22.58
C LEU A 836 -21.01 -26.12 22.17
N PHE A 837 -20.29 -27.11 22.70
CA PHE A 837 -20.60 -28.52 22.45
C PHE A 837 -22.04 -28.89 22.87
N VAL A 838 -22.50 -28.46 24.05
CA VAL A 838 -23.86 -28.71 24.54
C VAL A 838 -24.90 -28.06 23.62
N GLN A 839 -24.66 -26.83 23.14
CA GLN A 839 -25.55 -26.14 22.21
C GLN A 839 -25.61 -26.84 20.85
N LEU A 840 -24.46 -27.23 20.29
CA LEU A 840 -24.39 -28.02 19.05
C LEU A 840 -25.20 -29.32 19.17
N MET A 841 -25.06 -30.04 20.29
CA MET A 841 -25.82 -31.27 20.54
C MET A 841 -27.34 -31.02 20.64
N LYS A 842 -27.78 -29.88 21.17
CA LYS A 842 -29.21 -29.52 21.18
C LYS A 842 -29.75 -29.35 19.76
N VAL A 843 -29.00 -28.69 18.87
CA VAL A 843 -29.37 -28.53 17.45
C VAL A 843 -29.51 -29.91 16.78
N PHE A 844 -28.55 -30.82 16.99
CA PHE A 844 -28.63 -32.17 16.42
C PHE A 844 -29.79 -33.01 16.95
N LEU A 845 -30.23 -32.75 18.19
CA LEU A 845 -31.41 -33.37 18.79
C LEU A 845 -32.73 -32.71 18.35
N GLY A 846 -32.70 -31.76 17.42
CA GLY A 846 -33.88 -31.03 16.94
C GLY A 846 -34.48 -30.08 17.97
N LYS A 847 -33.68 -29.67 18.97
CA LYS A 847 -34.08 -28.66 19.95
C LYS A 847 -33.63 -27.29 19.48
N GLU A 848 -34.53 -26.31 19.58
CA GLU A 848 -34.18 -24.91 19.35
C GLU A 848 -33.20 -24.42 20.42
N THR A 849 -32.13 -23.76 19.99
CA THR A 849 -31.15 -23.07 20.83
C THR A 849 -30.54 -21.94 19.99
N VAL A 850 -30.10 -20.88 20.66
CA VAL A 850 -29.25 -19.86 20.03
C VAL A 850 -27.83 -20.43 19.99
N LEU A 851 -27.18 -20.34 18.84
CA LEU A 851 -25.76 -20.63 18.66
C LEU A 851 -24.97 -19.31 18.67
N PRO A 852 -23.69 -19.30 19.08
CA PRO A 852 -22.84 -18.14 18.82
C PRO A 852 -22.57 -18.00 17.31
N PRO A 853 -22.09 -16.82 16.86
CA PRO A 853 -21.62 -16.64 15.50
C PRO A 853 -20.59 -17.70 15.09
N PHE A 854 -20.64 -18.12 13.82
CA PHE A 854 -19.72 -19.10 13.27
C PHE A 854 -18.29 -18.56 13.27
N GLY A 855 -17.31 -19.36 13.70
CA GLY A 855 -15.94 -18.88 13.90
C GLY A 855 -15.72 -18.09 15.20
N LEU A 856 -16.77 -17.88 16.00
CA LEU A 856 -16.74 -17.10 17.24
C LEU A 856 -16.27 -15.66 16.99
N ASP A 857 -15.18 -15.22 17.64
CA ASP A 857 -14.52 -13.93 17.43
C ASP A 857 -13.01 -14.16 17.22
N ALA A 858 -12.67 -15.12 16.34
CA ALA A 858 -11.29 -15.56 16.11
C ALA A 858 -10.35 -14.40 15.76
N ASP A 859 -10.86 -13.41 15.02
CA ASP A 859 -10.13 -12.17 14.73
C ASP A 859 -9.66 -11.45 15.99
N ARG A 860 -10.51 -11.30 17.00
CA ARG A 860 -10.11 -10.70 18.28
C ARG A 860 -9.20 -11.65 19.05
N ASP A 861 -9.66 -12.87 19.27
CA ASP A 861 -9.01 -13.79 20.22
C ASP A 861 -7.58 -14.16 19.78
N TRP A 862 -7.33 -14.34 18.48
CA TRP A 862 -5.99 -14.71 18.00
C TRP A 862 -5.04 -13.52 17.93
N ASN A 863 -5.50 -12.33 17.53
CA ASN A 863 -4.66 -11.12 17.54
C ASN A 863 -4.40 -10.62 18.97
N GLU A 864 -5.36 -10.72 19.90
CA GLU A 864 -5.10 -10.44 21.31
C GLU A 864 -4.08 -11.42 21.91
N GLU A 865 -4.06 -12.69 21.49
CA GLU A 865 -3.03 -13.65 21.91
C GLU A 865 -1.63 -13.21 21.48
N ILE A 866 -1.48 -12.70 20.26
CA ILE A 866 -0.22 -12.09 19.77
C ILE A 866 0.13 -10.86 20.62
N TYR A 867 -0.78 -9.89 20.70
CA TYR A 867 -0.53 -8.62 21.39
C TYR A 867 -0.15 -8.83 22.87
N GLN A 868 -0.88 -9.68 23.60
CA GLN A 868 -0.59 -9.94 25.01
C GLN A 868 0.75 -10.66 25.20
N SER A 869 1.09 -11.60 24.31
CA SER A 869 2.38 -12.29 24.33
C SER A 869 3.53 -11.31 24.14
N MET A 870 3.41 -10.41 23.16
CA MET A 870 4.39 -9.35 22.91
C MET A 870 4.47 -8.35 24.06
N LYS A 871 3.33 -7.85 24.54
CA LYS A 871 3.24 -6.91 25.66
C LYS A 871 3.86 -7.47 26.94
N TRP A 872 3.61 -8.73 27.26
CA TRP A 872 4.22 -9.35 28.44
C TRP A 872 5.71 -9.56 28.26
N TYR A 873 6.17 -9.89 27.05
CA TYR A 873 7.59 -10.03 26.77
C TYR A 873 8.34 -8.71 26.98
N ILE A 874 7.90 -7.62 26.36
CA ILE A 874 8.56 -6.32 26.51
C ILE A 874 8.48 -5.79 27.94
N LYS A 875 7.35 -6.02 28.62
CA LYS A 875 7.17 -5.63 30.03
C LYS A 875 8.10 -6.41 30.95
N SER A 876 8.37 -7.67 30.65
CA SER A 876 9.30 -8.49 31.42
C SER A 876 10.73 -7.95 31.39
N LEU A 877 11.05 -7.11 30.41
CA LEU A 877 12.34 -6.45 30.21
C LEU A 877 12.32 -4.94 30.54
N TRP A 878 11.22 -4.43 31.12
CA TRP A 878 11.00 -3.00 31.42
C TRP A 878 11.06 -2.07 30.19
N LEU A 879 10.57 -2.59 29.06
CA LEU A 879 10.48 -1.85 27.80
C LEU A 879 9.09 -1.21 27.58
N ASP A 880 8.12 -1.41 28.49
CA ASP A 880 6.82 -0.73 28.51
C ASP A 880 6.92 0.70 29.07
N LYS A 881 7.70 1.54 28.40
CA LYS A 881 7.93 2.95 28.81
C LYS A 881 6.71 3.83 28.53
N GLU A 882 6.71 5.04 29.07
CA GLU A 882 5.68 6.04 28.78
C GLU A 882 5.74 6.50 27.32
N GLY A 883 4.57 6.61 26.67
CA GLY A 883 4.43 6.97 25.25
C GLY A 883 4.14 5.75 24.37
N GLN A 884 4.08 5.97 23.06
CA GLN A 884 3.94 4.86 22.11
C GLN A 884 5.26 4.09 22.00
N GLU A 885 5.19 2.77 21.95
CA GLU A 885 6.35 1.92 21.66
C GLU A 885 6.48 1.70 20.14
N GLY A 886 7.69 1.91 19.61
CA GLY A 886 8.04 1.57 18.23
C GLY A 886 8.64 0.18 18.13
N TYR A 887 8.15 -0.63 17.19
CA TYR A 887 8.66 -1.97 16.90
C TYR A 887 9.21 -2.05 15.48
N CYS A 888 10.38 -2.66 15.30
CA CYS A 888 10.83 -3.06 13.97
C CYS A 888 11.19 -4.54 13.96
N PHE A 889 10.51 -5.30 13.09
CA PHE A 889 10.77 -6.71 12.84
C PHE A 889 11.77 -6.83 11.70
N VAL A 890 12.81 -7.64 11.88
CA VAL A 890 13.83 -7.89 10.87
C VAL A 890 13.94 -9.39 10.66
N ALA A 891 13.14 -9.89 9.72
CA ALA A 891 13.06 -11.29 9.33
C ALA A 891 12.30 -11.40 8.00
N PRO A 892 12.47 -12.49 7.23
CA PRO A 892 11.59 -12.74 6.10
C PRO A 892 10.17 -13.02 6.59
N ARG A 893 9.16 -12.66 5.79
CA ARG A 893 7.73 -12.90 6.09
C ARG A 893 7.40 -14.37 6.36
N SER A 894 8.17 -15.30 5.79
CA SER A 894 8.05 -16.74 6.05
C SER A 894 8.49 -17.16 7.46
N ASP A 895 9.26 -16.32 8.15
CA ASP A 895 9.72 -16.53 9.53
C ASP A 895 8.86 -15.77 10.53
N ILE A 896 8.67 -14.46 10.32
CA ILE A 896 7.76 -13.64 11.12
C ILE A 896 6.69 -13.07 10.17
N PRO A 897 5.48 -13.67 10.14
CA PRO A 897 4.39 -13.17 9.30
C PRO A 897 3.95 -11.78 9.72
N ALA A 898 3.57 -10.97 8.73
CA ALA A 898 3.26 -9.56 8.93
C ALA A 898 1.92 -9.31 9.65
N GLU A 899 1.11 -10.35 9.91
CA GLU A 899 0.02 -10.25 10.89
C GLU A 899 0.50 -9.91 12.30
N LEU A 900 1.71 -10.33 12.67
CA LEU A 900 2.33 -9.93 13.94
C LEU A 900 2.60 -8.42 13.93
N HIS A 901 3.21 -7.92 12.85
CA HIS A 901 3.44 -6.50 12.62
C HIS A 901 2.13 -5.70 12.71
N SER A 902 1.10 -6.09 11.94
CA SER A 902 -0.20 -5.43 11.90
C SER A 902 -0.88 -5.38 13.28
N THR A 903 -0.75 -6.44 14.08
CA THR A 903 -1.32 -6.51 15.43
C THR A 903 -0.70 -5.49 16.40
N MET A 904 0.56 -5.14 16.19
CA MET A 904 1.30 -4.19 17.01
C MET A 904 1.06 -2.73 16.58
N MET A 905 0.24 -2.48 15.56
CA MET A 905 -0.11 -1.14 15.08
C MET A 905 -1.41 -0.63 15.72
N GLY A 906 -1.35 0.48 16.47
CA GLY A 906 -2.52 1.07 17.13
C GLY A 906 -2.18 2.23 18.07
N ASN A 907 -3.12 2.64 18.93
CA ASN A 907 -2.90 3.86 19.74
C ASN A 907 -1.76 3.74 20.77
N ASN A 908 -1.42 2.53 21.23
CA ASN A 908 -0.34 2.34 22.21
C ASN A 908 1.02 1.99 21.57
N SER A 909 1.06 1.60 20.29
CA SER A 909 2.30 1.18 19.64
C SER A 909 2.22 1.28 18.12
N TYR A 910 3.36 1.34 17.45
CA TYR A 910 3.45 1.25 16.00
C TYR A 910 4.56 0.27 15.62
N ALA A 911 4.47 -0.30 14.42
CA ALA A 911 5.43 -1.30 13.95
C ALA A 911 5.87 -1.04 12.51
N GLY A 912 7.01 -1.60 12.12
CA GLY A 912 7.44 -1.81 10.74
C GLY A 912 8.17 -3.14 10.60
N ASP A 913 8.37 -3.60 9.36
CA ASP A 913 8.97 -4.88 9.03
C ASP A 913 10.05 -4.71 7.94
N ILE A 914 11.16 -5.44 8.03
CA ILE A 914 12.23 -5.49 7.04
C ILE A 914 12.21 -6.89 6.41
N PRO A 915 11.38 -7.11 5.36
CA PRO A 915 10.90 -8.43 4.95
C PRO A 915 11.88 -9.22 4.06
N GLY A 916 13.17 -8.91 4.13
CA GLY A 916 14.18 -9.41 3.19
C GLY A 916 14.36 -10.92 3.17
N LEU A 917 14.56 -11.49 1.97
CA LEU A 917 14.74 -12.94 1.77
C LEU A 917 16.07 -13.46 2.33
N THR A 918 17.10 -12.61 2.39
CA THR A 918 18.44 -12.92 2.91
C THR A 918 18.93 -11.79 3.82
N PRO A 919 19.91 -12.03 4.72
CA PRO A 919 20.52 -10.96 5.51
C PRO A 919 21.11 -9.84 4.65
N ALA A 920 21.65 -10.19 3.47
CA ALA A 920 22.17 -9.22 2.51
C ALA A 920 21.08 -8.28 1.99
N TYR A 921 19.92 -8.83 1.62
CA TYR A 921 18.77 -8.04 1.20
C TYR A 921 18.27 -7.12 2.32
N SER A 922 18.04 -7.66 3.52
CA SER A 922 17.60 -6.86 4.68
C SER A 922 18.60 -5.76 5.02
N SER A 923 19.90 -5.99 4.86
CA SER A 923 20.92 -4.96 5.02
C SER A 923 20.80 -3.85 3.98
N ALA A 924 20.52 -4.17 2.71
CA ALA A 924 20.36 -3.15 1.67
C ALA A 924 19.18 -2.22 1.99
N LEU A 925 18.06 -2.76 2.48
CA LEU A 925 16.91 -1.98 2.93
C LEU A 925 17.22 -1.13 4.15
N VAL A 926 17.75 -1.74 5.23
CA VAL A 926 18.09 -1.00 6.46
C VAL A 926 19.07 0.12 6.16
N VAL A 927 20.13 -0.14 5.39
CA VAL A 927 21.11 0.91 5.06
C VAL A 927 20.47 2.03 4.24
N ARG A 928 19.50 1.72 3.37
CA ARG A 928 18.75 2.72 2.60
C ARG A 928 17.87 3.60 3.50
N ASP A 929 17.18 3.01 4.48
CA ASP A 929 16.38 3.74 5.47
C ASP A 929 17.25 4.71 6.28
N LEU A 930 18.36 4.22 6.83
CA LEU A 930 19.25 5.02 7.68
C LEU A 930 19.95 6.15 6.93
N LEU A 931 20.36 5.90 5.67
CA LEU A 931 21.01 6.89 4.82
C LEU A 931 20.03 7.69 3.96
N TYR A 932 18.71 7.51 4.12
CA TYR A 932 17.68 8.21 3.33
C TYR A 932 17.90 9.72 3.21
N PRO A 933 18.25 10.47 4.29
CA PRO A 933 18.52 11.91 4.20
C PRO A 933 19.67 12.29 3.25
N ALA A 934 20.60 11.37 2.96
CA ALA A 934 21.66 11.54 1.98
C ALA A 934 21.28 10.97 0.61
N LEU A 935 20.77 9.73 0.57
CA LEU A 935 20.49 9.00 -0.67
C LEU A 935 19.41 9.67 -1.53
N ILE A 936 18.43 10.34 -0.92
CA ILE A 936 17.37 11.04 -1.67
C ILE A 936 17.92 12.14 -2.61
N TRP A 937 19.13 12.66 -2.35
CA TRP A 937 19.77 13.64 -3.23
C TRP A 937 20.33 13.04 -4.53
N ALA A 938 20.46 11.70 -4.61
CA ALA A 938 20.72 11.00 -5.86
C ALA A 938 19.49 10.92 -6.76
N ASN A 939 18.29 11.17 -6.22
CA ASN A 939 17.05 11.15 -6.95
C ASN A 939 16.82 12.50 -7.66
N PRO A 940 16.82 12.53 -9.02
CA PRO A 940 16.59 13.77 -9.75
C PRO A 940 15.15 14.28 -9.61
N GLY A 941 14.18 13.41 -9.30
CA GLY A 941 12.78 13.74 -9.05
C GLY A 941 12.41 13.91 -7.58
N ARG A 942 13.37 14.13 -6.67
CA ARG A 942 13.09 14.25 -5.22
C ARG A 942 12.12 15.36 -4.82
N THR A 943 11.89 16.37 -5.65
CA THR A 943 10.90 17.44 -5.37
C THR A 943 9.52 17.11 -5.90
N ILE A 944 9.33 15.91 -6.46
CA ILE A 944 8.09 15.49 -7.12
C ILE A 944 7.35 14.50 -6.23
N THR A 945 6.06 14.76 -6.05
CA THR A 945 5.08 13.77 -5.61
C THR A 945 4.36 13.26 -6.84
N THR A 946 4.21 11.95 -6.98
CA THR A 946 3.44 11.34 -8.08
C THR A 946 2.34 10.44 -7.54
N SER A 947 1.31 10.19 -8.34
CA SER A 947 0.25 9.28 -7.95
C SER A 947 -0.41 8.60 -9.14
N GLN A 948 -1.01 7.45 -8.85
CA GLN A 948 -1.94 6.71 -9.69
C GLN A 948 -3.30 6.68 -8.97
N ILE A 949 -4.16 7.67 -9.25
CA ILE A 949 -5.48 7.78 -8.62
C ILE A 949 -6.53 7.48 -9.67
N ILE A 950 -6.94 6.22 -9.76
CA ILE A 950 -7.93 5.77 -10.76
C ILE A 950 -9.31 5.54 -10.14
N ASN A 951 -9.38 5.23 -8.85
CA ASN A 951 -10.65 5.12 -8.13
C ASN A 951 -10.70 6.15 -7.01
N TYR A 952 -11.68 7.03 -7.05
CA TYR A 952 -11.82 8.06 -6.03
C TYR A 952 -13.24 8.60 -5.95
N ARG A 953 -13.56 9.24 -4.83
CA ARG A 953 -14.79 10.02 -4.64
C ARG A 953 -14.53 11.53 -4.70
N ASP A 954 -15.36 12.23 -5.47
CA ASP A 954 -15.28 13.68 -5.62
C ASP A 954 -16.66 14.36 -5.54
N SER A 955 -17.47 13.97 -4.54
CA SER A 955 -18.76 14.57 -4.14
C SER A 955 -19.51 13.81 -3.02
N ALA A 956 -18.82 13.11 -2.11
CA ALA A 956 -19.51 12.22 -1.14
C ALA A 956 -20.00 12.96 0.13
N SER A 957 -21.24 12.68 0.54
CA SER A 957 -21.91 13.29 1.70
C SER A 957 -21.66 12.59 3.04
N TRP A 958 -20.88 11.50 3.07
CA TRP A 958 -20.67 10.70 4.29
C TRP A 958 -19.22 10.22 4.40
N TRP A 959 -18.59 10.58 5.53
CA TRP A 959 -17.24 10.20 5.94
C TRP A 959 -17.25 9.88 7.43
N PRO A 960 -16.57 8.81 7.89
CA PRO A 960 -16.45 8.45 9.29
C PRO A 960 -15.99 9.58 10.20
N THR A 961 -15.02 10.38 9.74
CA THR A 961 -14.45 11.48 10.54
C THR A 961 -15.22 12.79 10.37
N GLY A 962 -16.17 12.85 9.44
CA GLY A 962 -16.88 14.07 9.06
C GLY A 962 -16.16 14.93 8.01
N ALA A 963 -15.12 14.39 7.36
CA ALA A 963 -14.43 15.02 6.22
C ALA A 963 -15.39 15.30 5.03
N ASN A 964 -14.98 16.19 4.13
CA ASN A 964 -15.73 16.49 2.90
C ASN A 964 -15.19 15.61 1.76
N GLY A 965 -16.09 14.99 0.98
CA GLY A 965 -15.68 13.93 0.05
C GLY A 965 -15.13 14.32 -1.30
N PHE A 966 -14.03 15.06 -1.28
CA PHE A 966 -13.32 15.56 -2.45
C PHE A 966 -11.86 15.07 -2.47
N THR A 967 -11.63 13.76 -2.28
CA THR A 967 -10.32 13.19 -1.95
C THR A 967 -9.23 13.55 -2.96
N SER A 968 -9.48 13.41 -4.26
CA SER A 968 -8.46 13.77 -5.27
C SER A 968 -8.06 15.26 -5.22
N ARG A 969 -8.98 16.14 -4.83
CA ARG A 969 -8.71 17.58 -4.69
C ARG A 969 -7.96 17.94 -3.42
N VAL A 970 -8.24 17.24 -2.32
CA VAL A 970 -7.51 17.43 -1.07
C VAL A 970 -6.09 16.88 -1.22
N MET A 971 -5.95 15.71 -1.85
CA MET A 971 -4.65 15.11 -2.15
C MET A 971 -3.78 16.01 -3.03
N LYS A 972 -4.35 16.74 -3.99
CA LYS A 972 -3.62 17.77 -4.78
C LYS A 972 -2.90 18.78 -3.86
N ASP A 973 -3.64 19.40 -2.94
CA ASP A 973 -3.11 20.40 -2.00
C ASP A 973 -1.98 19.80 -1.13
N ILE A 974 -2.19 18.59 -0.62
CA ILE A 974 -1.21 17.85 0.19
C ILE A 974 0.05 17.53 -0.63
N PHE A 975 -0.09 17.05 -1.86
CA PHE A 975 1.00 16.61 -2.72
C PHE A 975 1.88 17.75 -3.23
N GLN A 976 1.33 18.96 -3.34
CA GLN A 976 2.04 20.19 -3.68
C GLN A 976 2.53 20.98 -2.45
N SER A 977 2.28 20.47 -1.23
CA SER A 977 2.74 21.14 0.00
C SER A 977 4.27 21.20 0.08
N HIS A 978 4.79 22.20 0.80
CA HIS A 978 6.23 22.42 1.02
C HIS A 978 7.04 22.48 -0.28
N LEU A 979 6.50 23.21 -1.28
CA LEU A 979 7.16 23.50 -2.56
C LEU A 979 7.43 22.25 -3.42
N ARG A 980 6.58 21.23 -3.29
CA ARG A 980 6.62 20.04 -4.14
C ARG A 980 5.86 20.29 -5.44
N THR A 981 6.37 19.70 -6.51
CA THR A 981 5.63 19.56 -7.76
C THR A 981 4.79 18.29 -7.72
N TYR A 982 3.53 18.38 -8.15
CA TYR A 982 2.65 17.22 -8.25
C TYR A 982 2.48 16.76 -9.70
N ASP A 983 2.97 15.55 -9.99
CA ASP A 983 2.90 14.92 -11.31
C ASP A 983 2.05 13.64 -11.25
N GLY A 984 0.73 13.78 -11.38
CA GLY A 984 -0.21 12.65 -11.38
C GLY A 984 -0.35 11.98 -12.75
N HIS A 985 -0.49 10.65 -12.76
CA HIS A 985 -0.61 9.80 -13.94
C HIS A 985 -1.68 8.71 -13.72
N CYS A 986 -2.30 8.23 -14.80
CA CYS A 986 -3.29 7.15 -14.79
C CYS A 986 -3.04 6.09 -15.87
N LEU A 987 -2.16 6.36 -16.84
CA LEU A 987 -1.72 5.36 -17.81
C LEU A 987 -0.46 4.64 -17.32
N TRP A 988 -0.38 3.32 -17.55
CA TRP A 988 0.80 2.53 -17.18
C TRP A 988 2.12 3.10 -17.74
N ASP A 989 2.17 3.42 -19.03
CA ASP A 989 3.40 3.93 -19.66
C ASP A 989 3.84 5.27 -19.05
N ALA A 990 2.88 6.09 -18.61
CA ALA A 990 3.12 7.37 -17.95
C ALA A 990 3.67 7.17 -16.54
N SER A 991 2.96 6.37 -15.75
CA SER A 991 3.33 5.91 -14.43
C SER A 991 4.74 5.30 -14.40
N LEU A 992 5.02 4.36 -15.30
CA LEU A 992 6.31 3.68 -15.42
C LEU A 992 7.44 4.66 -15.75
N GLN A 993 7.22 5.56 -16.70
CA GLN A 993 8.20 6.57 -17.05
C GLN A 993 8.53 7.45 -15.84
N ARG A 994 7.51 7.90 -15.10
CA ARG A 994 7.70 8.73 -13.91
C ARG A 994 8.47 7.98 -12.81
N MET A 995 8.08 6.74 -12.52
CA MET A 995 8.76 5.90 -11.53
C MET A 995 10.24 5.73 -11.87
N ASN A 996 10.58 5.44 -13.12
CA ASN A 996 11.97 5.26 -13.56
C ASN A 996 12.77 6.57 -13.64
N GLN A 997 12.10 7.71 -13.83
CA GLN A 997 12.73 9.04 -13.72
C GLN A 997 13.00 9.44 -12.27
N GLY A 998 12.28 8.85 -11.32
CA GLY A 998 12.36 9.13 -9.89
C GLY A 998 11.27 10.09 -9.41
N ALA A 999 10.83 9.87 -8.17
CA ALA A 999 9.95 10.74 -7.39
C ALA A 999 10.32 10.61 -5.91
N SER A 1000 9.93 11.56 -5.06
CA SER A 1000 10.07 11.39 -3.61
C SER A 1000 9.00 10.50 -2.99
N VAL A 1001 7.78 10.61 -3.52
CA VAL A 1001 6.60 9.91 -3.03
C VAL A 1001 5.79 9.42 -4.22
N LEU A 1002 5.33 8.16 -4.17
CA LEU A 1002 4.33 7.60 -5.06
C LEU A 1002 3.12 7.13 -4.25
N VAL A 1003 1.93 7.58 -4.63
CA VAL A 1003 0.66 7.14 -4.03
C VAL A 1003 -0.21 6.41 -5.05
N TYR A 1004 -0.57 5.16 -4.77
CA TYR A 1004 -1.48 4.36 -5.59
C TYR A 1004 -2.86 4.25 -4.92
N ILE A 1005 -3.92 4.58 -5.66
CA ILE A 1005 -5.32 4.39 -5.24
C ILE A 1005 -6.10 3.72 -6.39
N GLY A 1006 -6.37 2.42 -6.24
CA GLY A 1006 -6.99 1.62 -7.29
C GLY A 1006 -7.35 0.20 -6.86
N HIS A 1007 -7.72 -0.63 -7.83
CA HIS A 1007 -7.97 -2.04 -7.57
C HIS A 1007 -6.67 -2.82 -7.37
N SER A 1008 -6.78 -3.93 -6.66
CA SER A 1008 -5.80 -5.00 -6.69
C SER A 1008 -6.49 -6.26 -7.17
N THR A 1009 -5.80 -7.05 -7.97
CA THR A 1009 -6.32 -8.28 -8.59
C THR A 1009 -6.01 -9.50 -7.70
N GLY A 1010 -6.45 -9.44 -6.44
CA GLY A 1010 -6.08 -10.44 -5.43
C GLY A 1010 -4.58 -10.44 -5.12
N GLY A 1011 -3.95 -9.25 -5.15
CA GLY A 1011 -2.54 -9.04 -4.82
C GLY A 1011 -1.53 -9.33 -5.92
N SER A 1012 -1.97 -9.78 -7.10
CA SER A 1012 -1.10 -10.17 -8.22
C SER A 1012 -0.61 -9.02 -9.12
N GLY A 1013 -1.20 -7.83 -9.00
CA GLY A 1013 -0.79 -6.65 -9.76
C GLY A 1013 -1.64 -5.43 -9.43
N LEU A 1014 -1.55 -4.43 -10.31
CA LEU A 1014 -2.23 -3.14 -10.19
C LEU A 1014 -3.13 -2.86 -11.41
N SER A 1015 -4.10 -1.99 -11.22
CA SER A 1015 -5.00 -1.50 -12.25
C SER A 1015 -4.58 -0.11 -12.73
N GLU A 1016 -4.72 0.15 -14.02
CA GLU A 1016 -4.42 1.43 -14.68
C GLU A 1016 -5.57 1.80 -15.62
N GLN A 1017 -5.59 3.05 -16.08
CA GLN A 1017 -6.51 3.45 -17.13
C GLN A 1017 -6.12 2.82 -18.47
N TYR A 1018 -7.14 2.34 -19.18
CA TYR A 1018 -6.97 1.73 -20.49
C TYR A 1018 -6.80 2.77 -21.60
N LEU A 1019 -5.80 2.60 -22.47
CA LEU A 1019 -5.51 3.51 -23.60
C LEU A 1019 -6.61 3.52 -24.68
N GLN A 1020 -7.05 2.35 -25.17
CA GLN A 1020 -8.08 2.20 -26.22
C GLN A 1020 -8.47 0.72 -26.43
N THR A 1021 -9.76 0.36 -26.47
CA THR A 1021 -10.19 -1.03 -26.82
C THR A 1021 -11.49 -1.11 -27.60
N ASN A 1022 -11.74 -2.28 -28.20
CA ASN A 1022 -13.04 -2.72 -28.70
C ASN A 1022 -14.10 -2.95 -27.61
N TYR A 1023 -13.73 -2.86 -26.33
CA TYR A 1023 -14.62 -3.03 -25.20
C TYR A 1023 -15.14 -1.69 -24.64
N SER A 1024 -14.59 -0.57 -25.07
CA SER A 1024 -15.10 0.76 -24.73
C SER A 1024 -16.37 1.10 -25.52
N ASN A 1025 -17.24 1.94 -24.96
CA ASN A 1025 -18.40 2.52 -25.66
C ASN A 1025 -17.96 3.37 -26.87
N TYR A 1026 -16.72 3.89 -26.85
CA TYR A 1026 -16.12 4.72 -27.90
C TYR A 1026 -14.79 4.12 -28.39
N PRO A 1027 -14.82 3.00 -29.13
CA PRO A 1027 -13.62 2.23 -29.46
C PRO A 1027 -12.65 2.94 -30.43
N GLU A 1028 -13.11 3.98 -31.11
CA GLU A 1028 -12.29 4.81 -32.01
C GLU A 1028 -11.63 5.99 -31.28
N GLN A 1029 -11.97 6.24 -30.01
CA GLN A 1029 -11.42 7.33 -29.21
C GLN A 1029 -10.14 6.90 -28.49
N ILE A 1030 -9.10 7.73 -28.55
CA ILE A 1030 -7.88 7.57 -27.75
C ILE A 1030 -8.13 8.25 -26.40
N TRP A 1031 -7.92 7.51 -25.31
CA TRP A 1031 -7.98 8.05 -23.95
C TRP A 1031 -6.63 8.64 -23.55
N TRP A 1032 -6.67 9.76 -22.84
CA TRP A 1032 -5.51 10.53 -22.42
C TRP A 1032 -5.03 10.13 -21.04
N ASP A 1033 -3.74 10.32 -20.78
CA ASP A 1033 -3.26 10.36 -19.40
C ASP A 1033 -3.82 11.58 -18.66
N GLY A 1034 -3.81 11.53 -17.33
CA GLY A 1034 -4.26 12.65 -16.52
C GLY A 1034 -3.83 12.51 -15.06
N TRP A 1035 -3.94 13.62 -14.32
CA TRP A 1035 -3.60 13.67 -12.90
C TRP A 1035 -4.51 12.81 -12.00
N ARG A 1036 -5.66 12.37 -12.55
CA ARG A 1036 -6.62 11.44 -11.93
C ARG A 1036 -7.45 10.76 -13.01
N GLY A 1037 -7.96 9.56 -12.70
CA GLY A 1037 -8.77 8.74 -13.59
C GLY A 1037 -10.14 9.37 -13.86
N TYR A 1038 -10.87 8.84 -14.83
CA TYR A 1038 -12.15 9.41 -15.24
C TYR A 1038 -13.06 8.40 -15.93
N MET A 1039 -14.38 8.64 -15.87
CA MET A 1039 -15.41 7.76 -16.43
C MET A 1039 -15.52 7.86 -17.96
N TYR A 1040 -14.48 7.41 -18.67
CA TYR A 1040 -14.33 7.59 -20.11
C TYR A 1040 -15.47 6.95 -20.95
N ASP A 1041 -16.01 5.80 -20.51
CA ASP A 1041 -17.15 5.17 -21.21
C ASP A 1041 -18.47 5.93 -21.02
N ASN A 1042 -18.52 6.86 -20.06
CA ASN A 1042 -19.58 7.83 -19.88
C ASN A 1042 -19.21 9.21 -20.49
N TRP A 1043 -18.21 9.23 -21.37
CA TRP A 1043 -17.68 10.41 -22.04
C TRP A 1043 -17.09 11.46 -21.09
N LYS A 1044 -16.77 11.11 -19.83
CA LYS A 1044 -16.17 12.06 -18.88
C LYS A 1044 -14.66 12.22 -19.12
N THR A 1045 -14.09 13.27 -18.56
CA THR A 1045 -12.67 13.65 -18.63
C THR A 1045 -12.12 13.90 -17.21
N PRO A 1046 -10.79 14.03 -16.99
CA PRO A 1046 -10.22 14.36 -15.67
C PRO A 1046 -10.79 15.64 -15.04
N ARG A 1047 -11.30 16.56 -15.85
CA ARG A 1047 -11.94 17.81 -15.43
C ARG A 1047 -13.28 17.58 -14.71
N ASP A 1048 -14.00 16.53 -15.09
CA ASP A 1048 -15.34 16.27 -14.60
C ASP A 1048 -15.33 15.88 -13.11
N ASN A 1049 -16.34 16.34 -12.37
CA ASN A 1049 -16.52 16.00 -10.96
C ASN A 1049 -17.31 14.69 -10.81
N GLY A 1050 -17.16 14.04 -9.66
CA GLY A 1050 -17.97 12.90 -9.26
C GLY A 1050 -17.16 11.68 -8.84
N VAL A 1051 -17.86 10.58 -8.61
CA VAL A 1051 -17.22 9.30 -8.27
C VAL A 1051 -16.69 8.66 -9.55
N VAL A 1052 -15.44 8.20 -9.50
CA VAL A 1052 -14.82 7.41 -10.57
C VAL A 1052 -14.59 6.00 -10.05
N TRP A 1053 -15.00 5.02 -10.84
CA TRP A 1053 -14.87 3.60 -10.52
C TRP A 1053 -14.65 2.78 -11.79
N TYR A 1054 -13.48 2.16 -11.88
CA TYR A 1054 -13.16 1.22 -12.96
C TYR A 1054 -13.63 -0.20 -12.58
N ASN A 1055 -13.95 -1.01 -13.59
CA ASN A 1055 -14.49 -2.36 -13.42
C ASN A 1055 -13.58 -3.40 -14.08
N PRO A 1056 -13.61 -4.66 -13.63
CA PRO A 1056 -12.96 -5.78 -14.32
C PRO A 1056 -13.72 -6.21 -15.59
N GLU A 1057 -14.87 -5.59 -15.87
CA GLU A 1057 -15.66 -5.83 -17.07
C GLU A 1057 -16.13 -4.51 -17.72
N PRO A 1058 -16.42 -4.52 -19.03
CA PRO A 1058 -16.98 -3.35 -19.70
C PRO A 1058 -18.44 -3.08 -19.31
N PRO A 1059 -18.89 -1.81 -19.33
CA PRO A 1059 -18.11 -0.60 -19.57
C PRO A 1059 -17.28 -0.20 -18.33
N MET A 1060 -16.22 0.59 -18.54
CA MET A 1060 -15.22 1.06 -17.57
C MET A 1060 -14.09 0.07 -17.22
N LEU A 1061 -13.69 -0.76 -18.18
CA LEU A 1061 -12.61 -1.75 -18.02
C LEU A 1061 -11.26 -1.10 -17.62
N TYR A 1062 -10.68 -1.46 -16.48
CA TYR A 1062 -9.28 -1.09 -16.19
C TYR A 1062 -8.28 -1.96 -16.97
N ASP A 1063 -7.11 -1.39 -17.26
CA ASP A 1063 -5.94 -2.15 -17.72
C ASP A 1063 -5.22 -2.76 -16.53
N PHE A 1064 -4.55 -3.90 -16.72
CA PHE A 1064 -3.87 -4.59 -15.64
C PHE A 1064 -2.43 -4.92 -15.94
N ILE A 1065 -1.64 -4.61 -14.93
CA ILE A 1065 -0.22 -4.80 -14.93
C ILE A 1065 0.13 -5.75 -13.79
N HIS A 1066 0.39 -7.00 -14.15
CA HIS A 1066 0.88 -8.02 -13.23
C HIS A 1066 2.24 -7.60 -12.65
N TYR A 1067 2.51 -7.85 -11.37
CA TYR A 1067 3.75 -7.42 -10.71
C TYR A 1067 5.02 -7.99 -11.34
N LYS A 1068 4.95 -9.15 -11.98
CA LYS A 1068 6.02 -9.65 -12.88
C LYS A 1068 6.48 -8.61 -13.91
N TRP A 1069 5.53 -7.94 -14.58
CA TRP A 1069 5.86 -6.95 -15.62
C TRP A 1069 6.32 -5.64 -15.00
N VAL A 1070 5.76 -5.27 -13.85
CA VAL A 1070 6.26 -4.16 -13.02
C VAL A 1070 7.75 -4.39 -12.70
N ASP A 1071 8.09 -5.53 -12.09
CA ASP A 1071 9.47 -5.93 -11.77
C ASP A 1071 10.39 -5.91 -13.01
N GLN A 1072 9.94 -6.47 -14.13
CA GLN A 1072 10.75 -6.50 -15.35
C GLN A 1072 11.02 -5.11 -15.94
N GLN A 1073 10.09 -4.16 -15.78
CA GLN A 1073 10.17 -2.84 -16.42
C GLN A 1073 10.69 -1.73 -15.50
N LEU A 1074 10.59 -1.94 -14.19
CA LEU A 1074 11.16 -1.03 -13.20
C LEU A 1074 12.68 -1.00 -13.31
N GLN A 1075 13.21 0.15 -12.94
CA GLN A 1075 14.63 0.44 -12.76
C GLN A 1075 14.82 0.96 -11.33
N ASN A 1076 16.01 1.47 -11.02
CA ASN A 1076 16.26 2.11 -9.73
C ASN A 1076 15.25 3.23 -9.42
N LEU A 1077 14.48 3.07 -8.34
CA LEU A 1077 13.49 4.01 -7.82
C LEU A 1077 14.11 5.11 -6.93
N ARG A 1078 15.41 5.01 -6.60
CA ARG A 1078 16.20 6.07 -5.96
C ARG A 1078 15.59 6.58 -4.66
N SER A 1079 15.28 5.65 -3.76
CA SER A 1079 14.66 5.92 -2.46
C SER A 1079 13.30 6.62 -2.55
N ASN A 1080 12.49 6.31 -3.57
CA ASN A 1080 11.08 6.72 -3.60
C ASN A 1080 10.30 6.05 -2.46
N ALA A 1081 9.43 6.81 -1.78
CA ALA A 1081 8.53 6.29 -0.74
C ALA A 1081 7.19 5.87 -1.36
N ILE A 1082 6.79 4.62 -1.16
CA ILE A 1082 5.66 4.01 -1.87
C ILE A 1082 4.47 3.82 -0.92
N PHE A 1083 3.31 4.38 -1.27
CA PHE A 1083 2.07 4.28 -0.50
C PHE A 1083 0.95 3.67 -1.35
N TYR A 1084 0.23 2.69 -0.79
CA TYR A 1084 -0.75 1.88 -1.50
C TYR A 1084 -2.09 1.84 -0.78
N ALA A 1085 -3.14 2.24 -1.49
CA ALA A 1085 -4.54 2.08 -1.12
C ALA A 1085 -5.17 1.01 -2.03
N SER A 1086 -4.99 -0.27 -1.68
CA SER A 1086 -5.53 -1.40 -2.42
C SER A 1086 -5.78 -2.62 -1.52
N THR A 1087 -6.52 -3.60 -2.02
CA THR A 1087 -6.81 -4.84 -1.29
C THR A 1087 -5.68 -5.86 -1.44
N HIS A 1088 -5.28 -6.56 -0.38
CA HIS A 1088 -4.34 -7.70 -0.42
C HIS A 1088 -2.93 -7.48 -0.97
N THR A 1089 -2.57 -6.29 -1.46
CA THR A 1089 -1.26 -6.06 -2.07
C THR A 1089 -0.13 -6.26 -1.07
N GLY A 1090 -0.30 -5.84 0.18
CA GLY A 1090 0.72 -5.99 1.23
C GLY A 1090 1.11 -7.44 1.49
N ASP A 1091 0.14 -8.37 1.43
CA ASP A 1091 0.37 -9.78 1.78
C ASP A 1091 1.05 -10.56 0.64
N ASN A 1092 0.96 -10.02 -0.57
CA ASN A 1092 1.50 -10.62 -1.78
C ASN A 1092 2.90 -10.06 -2.09
N ASP A 1093 3.38 -10.23 -3.31
CA ASP A 1093 4.77 -9.93 -3.68
C ASP A 1093 4.98 -8.48 -4.17
N GLY A 1094 3.90 -7.73 -4.38
CA GLY A 1094 3.95 -6.34 -4.84
C GLY A 1094 4.91 -5.44 -4.05
N PRO A 1095 4.88 -5.43 -2.70
CA PRO A 1095 5.80 -4.62 -1.90
C PRO A 1095 7.26 -4.95 -2.14
N LEU A 1096 7.58 -6.25 -2.25
CA LEU A 1096 8.95 -6.71 -2.45
C LEU A 1096 9.49 -6.26 -3.81
N VAL A 1097 8.65 -6.29 -4.86
CA VAL A 1097 9.00 -5.76 -6.18
C VAL A 1097 9.46 -4.29 -6.11
N TYR A 1098 8.79 -3.43 -5.33
CA TYR A 1098 9.24 -2.04 -5.20
C TYR A 1098 10.55 -1.92 -4.41
N LEU A 1099 10.70 -2.72 -3.35
CA LEU A 1099 11.89 -2.71 -2.50
C LEU A 1099 13.13 -3.23 -3.24
N ASP A 1100 12.98 -4.25 -4.09
CA ASP A 1100 14.04 -4.80 -4.94
C ASP A 1100 14.67 -3.74 -5.85
N HIS A 1101 13.85 -2.80 -6.30
CA HIS A 1101 14.20 -1.73 -7.23
C HIS A 1101 14.61 -0.43 -6.50
N GLY A 1102 14.87 -0.48 -5.20
CA GLY A 1102 15.47 0.63 -4.46
C GLY A 1102 14.48 1.68 -3.95
N ALA A 1103 13.20 1.33 -3.78
CA ALA A 1103 12.30 2.10 -2.91
C ALA A 1103 12.87 2.18 -1.49
N VAL A 1104 12.58 3.28 -0.77
CA VAL A 1104 13.00 3.40 0.65
C VAL A 1104 12.05 2.60 1.54
N CYS A 1105 10.74 2.72 1.31
CA CYS A 1105 9.73 1.99 2.06
C CYS A 1105 8.51 1.67 1.18
N TRP A 1106 7.71 0.72 1.63
CA TRP A 1106 6.37 0.45 1.11
C TRP A 1106 5.36 0.45 2.25
N VAL A 1107 4.25 1.17 2.08
CA VAL A 1107 3.17 1.26 3.09
C VAL A 1107 1.83 0.93 2.44
N GLY A 1108 1.04 0.05 3.07
CA GLY A 1108 -0.27 -0.32 2.54
C GLY A 1108 -1.01 -1.35 3.38
N ASN A 1109 -1.79 -2.22 2.73
CA ASN A 1109 -2.76 -3.10 3.39
C ASN A 1109 -2.68 -4.57 2.91
N GLU A 1110 -2.79 -5.51 3.85
CA GLU A 1110 -2.82 -6.97 3.62
C GLU A 1110 -4.23 -7.55 3.44
N GLY A 1111 -5.26 -6.86 3.91
CA GLY A 1111 -6.62 -7.39 3.92
C GLY A 1111 -7.55 -6.70 2.94
N THR A 1112 -8.85 -6.81 3.20
CA THR A 1112 -9.87 -6.12 2.42
C THR A 1112 -10.13 -4.72 3.00
N GLY A 1113 -10.03 -3.72 2.14
CA GLY A 1113 -10.42 -2.36 2.48
C GLY A 1113 -11.61 -1.91 1.65
N TYR A 1114 -12.53 -1.20 2.30
CA TYR A 1114 -13.59 -0.49 1.60
C TYR A 1114 -13.02 0.82 1.07
N ASN A 1115 -13.16 1.09 -0.24
CA ASN A 1115 -12.39 2.15 -0.91
C ASN A 1115 -12.50 3.52 -0.22
N ASN A 1116 -13.70 3.90 0.25
CA ASN A 1116 -13.91 5.18 0.93
C ASN A 1116 -13.13 5.32 2.25
N LEU A 1117 -12.98 4.24 3.00
CA LEU A 1117 -12.28 4.24 4.29
C LEU A 1117 -10.76 4.28 4.06
N LEU A 1118 -10.27 3.54 3.07
CA LEU A 1118 -8.86 3.59 2.68
C LEU A 1118 -8.47 4.93 2.08
N GLU A 1119 -9.33 5.51 1.25
CA GLU A 1119 -9.14 6.86 0.68
C GLU A 1119 -9.00 7.90 1.79
N GLU A 1120 -9.90 7.92 2.77
CA GLU A 1120 -9.85 8.86 3.90
C GLU A 1120 -8.58 8.67 4.74
N GLN A 1121 -8.24 7.42 5.05
CA GLN A 1121 -7.05 7.12 5.83
C GLN A 1121 -5.78 7.58 5.11
N ASN A 1122 -5.68 7.36 3.80
CA ASN A 1122 -4.54 7.82 3.02
C ASN A 1122 -4.48 9.35 2.98
N GLU A 1123 -5.61 10.04 2.83
CA GLU A 1123 -5.66 11.50 2.93
C GLU A 1123 -5.10 12.00 4.27
N LEU A 1124 -5.57 11.43 5.39
CA LEU A 1124 -5.10 11.79 6.73
C LEU A 1124 -3.63 11.44 6.96
N LEU A 1125 -3.19 10.27 6.48
CA LEU A 1125 -1.79 9.86 6.54
C LEU A 1125 -0.92 10.83 5.74
N MET A 1126 -1.29 11.15 4.50
CA MET A 1126 -0.50 12.06 3.66
C MET A 1126 -0.44 13.47 4.24
N ASP A 1127 -1.52 13.98 4.85
CA ASP A 1127 -1.50 15.26 5.56
C ASP A 1127 -0.49 15.24 6.74
N ASP A 1128 -0.51 14.18 7.56
CA ASP A 1128 0.43 14.03 8.66
C ASP A 1128 1.89 13.93 8.18
N LEU A 1129 2.17 13.16 7.12
CA LEU A 1129 3.52 12.94 6.63
C LEU A 1129 4.07 14.14 5.84
N LEU A 1130 3.28 14.67 4.90
CA LEU A 1130 3.77 15.66 3.95
C LEU A 1130 3.59 17.08 4.45
N ILE A 1131 2.50 17.40 5.16
CA ILE A 1131 2.26 18.75 5.68
C ILE A 1131 2.83 18.91 7.09
N LYS A 1132 2.54 17.99 8.02
CA LYS A 1132 2.96 18.13 9.43
C LYS A 1132 4.38 17.62 9.69
N GLY A 1133 4.90 16.74 8.82
CA GLY A 1133 6.23 16.16 8.98
C GLY A 1133 6.30 15.12 10.09
N ASP A 1134 5.22 14.37 10.31
CA ASP A 1134 5.19 13.24 11.23
C ASP A 1134 5.93 12.03 10.65
N ARG A 1135 6.35 11.11 11.52
CA ARG A 1135 6.95 9.81 11.15
C ARG A 1135 5.83 8.83 10.72
N ILE A 1136 6.15 7.89 9.81
CA ILE A 1136 5.16 6.98 9.20
C ILE A 1136 4.34 6.21 10.24
N GLY A 1137 5.00 5.52 11.16
CA GLY A 1137 4.36 4.68 12.18
C GLY A 1137 3.41 5.45 13.10
N PRO A 1138 3.88 6.51 13.79
CA PRO A 1138 3.02 7.37 14.61
C PRO A 1138 1.84 8.02 13.88
N ALA A 1139 2.01 8.38 12.59
CA ALA A 1139 0.93 8.95 11.78
C ALA A 1139 -0.13 7.89 11.46
N LEU A 1140 0.29 6.71 10.98
CA LEU A 1140 -0.63 5.62 10.64
C LEU A 1140 -1.38 5.07 11.87
N SER A 1141 -0.66 4.89 12.99
CA SER A 1141 -1.18 4.28 14.23
C SER A 1141 -2.34 5.08 14.86
N ARG A 1142 -2.32 6.41 14.70
CA ARG A 1142 -3.30 7.38 15.23
C ARG A 1142 -4.74 7.12 14.79
N TYR A 1143 -4.90 6.56 13.59
CA TYR A 1143 -6.22 6.40 12.96
C TYR A 1143 -6.71 4.95 12.90
N ILE A 1144 -5.87 3.97 13.28
CA ILE A 1144 -6.20 2.54 13.18
C ILE A 1144 -7.55 2.22 13.82
N TRP A 1145 -7.80 2.74 15.02
CA TRP A 1145 -9.00 2.43 15.80
C TRP A 1145 -10.33 2.85 15.12
N PHE A 1146 -10.29 3.77 14.14
CA PHE A 1146 -11.46 4.15 13.35
C PHE A 1146 -11.74 3.18 12.20
N TYR A 1147 -10.70 2.56 11.64
CA TYR A 1147 -10.75 1.81 10.39
C TYR A 1147 -10.64 0.31 10.57
N THR A 1148 -9.96 -0.16 11.60
CA THR A 1148 -9.87 -1.57 11.96
C THR A 1148 -9.78 -1.73 13.48
N ARG A 1149 -9.80 -2.96 13.98
CA ARG A 1149 -9.72 -3.22 15.42
C ARG A 1149 -8.33 -2.86 15.94
N ASP A 1150 -8.29 -1.99 16.96
CA ASP A 1150 -7.05 -1.62 17.64
C ASP A 1150 -6.79 -2.56 18.83
N TYR A 1151 -6.06 -3.65 18.57
CA TYR A 1151 -5.72 -4.66 19.58
C TYR A 1151 -4.81 -4.12 20.68
N THR A 1152 -4.13 -2.99 20.44
CA THR A 1152 -3.20 -2.40 21.41
C THR A 1152 -3.93 -1.78 22.59
N THR A 1153 -5.18 -1.33 22.40
CA THR A 1153 -6.03 -0.77 23.45
C THR A 1153 -7.06 -1.77 23.97
N GLY A 1154 -7.61 -2.63 23.10
CA GLY A 1154 -8.72 -3.51 23.45
C GLY A 1154 -10.01 -2.76 23.81
N ASP A 1155 -10.11 -1.47 23.43
CA ASP A 1155 -11.30 -0.66 23.71
C ASP A 1155 -12.52 -1.24 22.98
N PRO A 1156 -13.64 -1.52 23.67
CA PRO A 1156 -14.87 -1.96 23.01
C PRO A 1156 -15.33 -1.09 21.84
N ASN A 1157 -15.07 0.22 21.87
CA ASN A 1157 -15.40 1.13 20.77
C ASN A 1157 -14.53 0.89 19.53
N SER A 1158 -13.25 0.56 19.68
CA SER A 1158 -12.40 0.19 18.55
C SER A 1158 -12.68 -1.25 18.08
N MET A 1159 -13.05 -2.14 19.00
CA MET A 1159 -13.31 -3.55 18.70
C MET A 1159 -14.64 -3.81 17.96
N TYR A 1160 -15.68 -3.02 18.25
CA TYR A 1160 -17.06 -3.33 17.85
C TYR A 1160 -17.81 -2.16 17.19
N SER A 1161 -17.10 -1.16 16.67
CA SER A 1161 -17.73 -0.10 15.87
C SER A 1161 -18.26 -0.64 14.53
N GLU A 1162 -19.18 0.08 13.91
CA GLU A 1162 -19.70 -0.26 12.58
C GLU A 1162 -18.58 -0.33 11.53
N ASN A 1163 -17.61 0.60 11.57
CA ASN A 1163 -16.51 0.60 10.60
C ASN A 1163 -15.60 -0.62 10.81
N THR A 1164 -15.16 -0.88 12.04
CA THR A 1164 -14.17 -1.94 12.35
C THR A 1164 -14.72 -3.36 12.19
N LEU A 1165 -16.05 -3.51 12.18
CA LEU A 1165 -16.74 -4.77 11.85
C LEU A 1165 -16.94 -5.00 10.35
N ASN A 1166 -16.95 -3.93 9.53
CA ASN A 1166 -17.22 -4.00 8.09
C ASN A 1166 -15.96 -3.95 7.22
N THR A 1167 -14.78 -3.77 7.83
CA THR A 1167 -13.47 -3.76 7.16
C THR A 1167 -12.59 -4.88 7.70
N ASN A 1168 -11.66 -5.38 6.89
CA ASN A 1168 -10.57 -6.24 7.37
C ASN A 1168 -9.24 -5.63 6.94
N PHE A 1169 -9.02 -4.39 7.38
CA PHE A 1169 -7.81 -3.65 7.08
C PHE A 1169 -6.68 -4.06 8.04
N HIS A 1170 -5.54 -4.41 7.47
CA HIS A 1170 -4.33 -4.91 8.11
C HIS A 1170 -3.16 -4.03 7.62
N PRO A 1171 -2.81 -2.95 8.35
CA PRO A 1171 -1.80 -1.98 7.94
C PRO A 1171 -0.38 -2.55 8.00
N ASN A 1172 0.41 -2.33 6.94
CA ASN A 1172 1.81 -2.76 6.90
C ASN A 1172 2.75 -1.63 6.48
N ILE A 1173 3.86 -1.53 7.19
CA ILE A 1173 5.02 -0.68 6.85
C ILE A 1173 6.18 -1.64 6.60
N TYR A 1174 6.60 -1.78 5.34
CA TYR A 1174 7.85 -2.45 5.00
C TYR A 1174 8.96 -1.39 4.88
N GLY A 1175 9.84 -1.33 5.87
CA GLY A 1175 10.82 -0.27 6.13
C GLY A 1175 10.82 0.14 7.60
N ASP A 1176 11.72 1.07 7.96
CA ASP A 1176 11.73 1.70 9.29
C ASP A 1176 10.42 2.47 9.55
N PRO A 1177 9.62 2.11 10.57
CA PRO A 1177 8.40 2.83 10.89
C PRO A 1177 8.63 4.26 11.43
N ASP A 1178 9.85 4.59 11.86
CA ASP A 1178 10.20 5.94 12.30
C ASP A 1178 10.74 6.85 11.17
N LEU A 1179 10.69 6.38 9.91
CA LEU A 1179 11.12 7.14 8.75
C LEU A 1179 10.34 8.47 8.61
N LEU A 1180 11.07 9.54 8.31
CA LEU A 1180 10.51 10.83 7.88
C LEU A 1180 10.63 10.97 6.37
N ILE A 1181 9.57 11.43 5.72
CA ILE A 1181 9.57 11.62 4.27
C ILE A 1181 10.28 12.92 3.90
N TYR A 1182 11.17 12.86 2.90
CA TYR A 1182 11.97 13.99 2.44
C TYR A 1182 11.08 15.18 2.08
N SER A 1183 11.40 16.38 2.55
CA SER A 1183 10.81 17.65 2.08
C SER A 1183 11.83 18.46 1.25
N PRO A 1184 11.40 19.20 0.21
CA PRO A 1184 12.26 20.14 -0.53
C PRO A 1184 13.04 21.14 0.35
N GLU A 1185 12.56 21.42 1.56
CA GLU A 1185 13.19 22.32 2.53
C GLU A 1185 14.41 21.70 3.25
N TRP A 1186 14.62 20.39 3.13
CA TRP A 1186 15.78 19.72 3.74
C TRP A 1186 17.09 20.24 3.15
N THR A 1187 18.11 20.31 3.99
CA THR A 1187 19.47 20.66 3.60
C THR A 1187 20.29 19.40 3.34
N ILE A 1188 20.97 19.35 2.18
CA ILE A 1188 21.83 18.22 1.83
C ILE A 1188 22.92 18.00 2.90
N PRO A 1189 23.00 16.81 3.53
CA PRO A 1189 24.09 16.50 4.46
C PRO A 1189 25.42 16.52 3.72
N VAL A 1190 26.46 17.10 4.32
CA VAL A 1190 27.81 17.15 3.72
C VAL A 1190 28.59 15.93 4.20
N PRO A 1191 29.14 15.09 3.29
CA PRO A 1191 29.88 13.91 3.72
C PRO A 1191 31.23 14.29 4.37
N LEU A 1192 31.92 13.34 4.99
CA LEU A 1192 33.33 13.40 5.46
C LEU A 1192 34.25 12.45 4.67
N GLU A 1193 35.55 12.72 4.57
CA GLU A 1193 36.54 11.89 3.84
C GLU A 1193 37.26 10.85 4.73
N ARG A 1194 36.86 10.72 6.00
CA ARG A 1194 37.66 10.07 7.07
C ARG A 1194 38.23 8.70 6.74
#